data_AF-A0A849I9X7-F1
#
_entry.id   AF-A0A849I9X7-F1
#
_cell.length_a   1.000
_cell.length_b   1.000
_cell.length_c   1.000
_cell.angle_alpha   90.00
_cell.angle_beta   90.00
_cell.angle_gamma   90.00
#
_symmetry.space_group_name_H-M   'P 1'
#
loop_
_entity.id
_entity.type
_entity.pdbx_description
1 polymer ?
#
loop_
_entity_poly.entity_id
_entity_poly.type
_entity_poly.pdbx_seq_one_letter_code
_entity_poly.pdbx_strand_id
1 'polypeptide(L)'
;MSSQIEGLVATWLASLSERLKRNVEFRPKQVNDPVWGTIELLPWEVGILDTPLLQRMRGVKQLGLAQLVFPGACHGRLEHIIGVVGAVEEALRALGRQIDRWNRDNPSGLLAPVEEKDRYALRLAALLHDIGHGPFSHALEPVLEVEAPLLIEGGSLDAAWRREIRAVQGELRRSYQLNGLPAASEVLAVMMVLTNAMEAALGNDKLFPARSRPVGELLDIIVAAIIGGVEGPGVLPFSALISSQIDADKMDYLARDAHHAGLEIGFDTSRLLARLEVLIVQEKSLDASESALRERAARSPEGRFLQLGIAASGFGSFEQMLIGRTFLYDRLYHHHKVRAAEAMAQRLILVAERDRKKRFGLDEIFISVDDNTILQIFADEVTHKGLNLGPSPKSASLARGILDRNLLHRAFAFRGRFIASPPGVKDTTADANRQALWARIVKSLDTVAGRYALGEEIYNVALTCANVLQAAGIQGEGMERYRNALETGGPEHILVDLPALKADAIRILARYPNGAIKVPEFSFNPVKWSHAYELQKRTGYVFCAREVVPVVALAAKIVFLSRFGVTMAREADGYIKVSSQVEPSWLQALVNADIIDQAVSDHLSDARHSLMTIRAEDLQVPEGWLQDDQDFAAQLANEIQQRLSGGLTAEHLKALGATLAAMFAFVDQWYAGGRVSRPLADEGELQGHLEQCLRYRGLRVEEGSVVGGGKLDLFVERSMLIENKFEGAVKNPAAAAPAAGMQGRRYAVALDSQVVIVVVGYDAKNVGLPSKPACVTVSDIKRDDRNRAEIRFSLPYGAPVPSRVKPDQA
;
A
#
# COMPACT_ATOMS: atom_id res chain seq x y z
N MET A 1 27.05 -8.07 4.30
CA MET A 1 26.00 -9.07 4.08
C MET A 1 25.95 -10.02 5.26
N SER A 2 24.75 -10.39 5.73
CA SER A 2 24.57 -11.40 6.78
C SER A 2 25.31 -12.70 6.45
N SER A 3 25.98 -13.27 7.45
CA SER A 3 26.65 -14.58 7.36
C SER A 3 25.70 -15.73 6.99
N GLN A 4 24.38 -15.55 7.19
CA GLN A 4 23.37 -16.55 6.84
C GLN A 4 23.21 -16.72 5.32
N ILE A 5 23.13 -15.63 4.54
CA ILE A 5 22.98 -15.71 3.08
C ILE A 5 24.23 -16.31 2.45
N GLU A 6 25.41 -15.90 2.93
CA GLU A 6 26.69 -16.45 2.48
C GLU A 6 26.73 -17.97 2.71
N GLY A 7 26.35 -18.44 3.90
CA GLY A 7 26.31 -19.87 4.23
C GLY A 7 25.31 -20.66 3.36
N LEU A 8 24.14 -20.09 3.08
CA LEU A 8 23.13 -20.71 2.20
C LEU A 8 23.64 -20.86 0.77
N VAL A 9 24.14 -19.78 0.17
CA VAL A 9 24.63 -19.81 -1.21
C VAL A 9 25.85 -20.72 -1.33
N ALA A 10 26.78 -20.69 -0.37
CA ALA A 10 27.92 -21.61 -0.34
C ALA A 10 27.47 -23.08 -0.32
N THR A 11 26.45 -23.40 0.49
CA THR A 11 25.89 -24.76 0.56
C THR A 11 25.25 -25.17 -0.77
N TRP A 12 24.47 -24.28 -1.38
CA TRP A 12 23.82 -24.57 -2.66
C TRP A 12 24.78 -24.67 -3.84
N LEU A 13 25.91 -23.96 -3.81
CA LEU A 13 26.94 -24.01 -4.85
C LEU A 13 28.05 -25.04 -4.58
N ALA A 14 27.98 -25.78 -3.46
CA ALA A 14 29.00 -26.75 -3.08
C ALA A 14 29.18 -27.84 -4.16
N SER A 15 28.09 -28.38 -4.68
CA SER A 15 28.12 -29.41 -5.74
C SER A 15 28.73 -28.90 -7.05
N LEU A 16 28.49 -27.64 -7.41
CA LEU A 16 29.13 -27.01 -8.56
C LEU A 16 30.64 -26.87 -8.33
N SER A 17 31.02 -26.36 -7.15
CA SER A 17 32.42 -26.19 -6.78
C SER A 17 33.20 -27.51 -6.83
N GLU A 18 32.60 -28.61 -6.38
CA GLU A 18 33.21 -29.95 -6.50
C GLU A 18 33.33 -30.43 -7.95
N ARG A 19 32.30 -30.24 -8.77
CA ARG A 19 32.33 -30.60 -10.21
C ARG A 19 33.41 -29.82 -10.96
N LEU A 20 33.58 -28.53 -10.66
CA LEU A 20 34.64 -27.69 -11.23
C LEU A 20 36.04 -28.10 -10.79
N LYS A 21 36.21 -28.54 -9.53
CA LYS A 21 37.48 -29.13 -9.06
C LYS A 21 37.83 -30.41 -9.82
N ARG A 22 36.82 -31.23 -10.15
CA ARG A 22 36.96 -32.49 -10.89
C ARG A 22 37.02 -32.34 -12.43
N ASN A 23 37.00 -31.12 -12.96
CA ASN A 23 36.98 -30.85 -14.41
C ASN A 23 35.80 -31.54 -15.13
N VAL A 24 34.63 -31.57 -14.51
CA VAL A 24 33.43 -32.10 -15.18
C VAL A 24 33.06 -31.20 -16.35
N GLU A 25 32.92 -31.78 -17.54
CA GLU A 25 32.45 -31.09 -18.73
C GLU A 25 30.92 -30.93 -18.67
N PHE A 26 30.44 -29.70 -18.81
CA PHE A 26 29.01 -29.43 -18.98
C PHE A 26 28.66 -29.43 -20.47
N ARG A 27 27.49 -29.97 -20.81
CA ARG A 27 27.02 -30.06 -22.20
C ARG A 27 25.81 -29.16 -22.40
N PRO A 28 25.62 -28.58 -23.60
CA PRO A 28 24.40 -27.83 -23.87
C PRO A 28 23.18 -28.74 -23.74
N LYS A 29 22.05 -28.14 -23.39
CA LYS A 29 20.79 -28.86 -23.18
C LYS A 29 19.67 -28.14 -23.91
N GLN A 30 18.82 -28.92 -24.58
CA GLN A 30 17.58 -28.41 -25.16
C GLN A 30 16.42 -28.74 -24.22
N VAL A 31 15.61 -27.74 -23.91
CA VAL A 31 14.42 -27.87 -23.07
C VAL A 31 13.22 -27.47 -23.91
N ASN A 32 12.22 -28.35 -23.99
CA ASN A 32 10.96 -28.02 -24.64
C ASN A 32 10.06 -27.28 -23.65
N ASP A 33 9.71 -26.05 -23.98
CA ASP A 33 8.90 -25.15 -23.18
C ASP A 33 7.55 -24.87 -23.89
N PRO A 34 6.42 -24.90 -23.18
CA PRO A 34 5.10 -24.71 -23.79
C PRO A 34 4.83 -23.29 -24.30
N VAL A 35 5.59 -22.28 -23.84
CA VAL A 35 5.40 -20.86 -24.20
C VAL A 35 6.38 -20.45 -25.29
N TRP A 36 7.66 -20.79 -25.14
CA TRP A 36 8.74 -20.35 -26.03
C TRP A 36 9.24 -21.43 -27.00
N GLY A 37 8.70 -22.64 -26.94
CA GLY A 37 9.14 -23.75 -27.78
C GLY A 37 10.48 -24.32 -27.29
N THR A 38 11.40 -24.63 -28.21
CA THR A 38 12.70 -25.22 -27.83
C THR A 38 13.68 -24.15 -27.38
N ILE A 39 14.06 -24.20 -26.11
CA ILE A 39 15.06 -23.33 -25.49
C ILE A 39 16.38 -24.07 -25.41
N GLU A 40 17.44 -23.46 -25.93
CA GLU A 40 18.81 -23.96 -25.80
C GLU A 40 19.50 -23.32 -24.60
N LEU A 41 20.00 -24.17 -23.70
CA LEU A 41 20.84 -23.81 -22.57
C LEU A 41 22.30 -24.17 -22.88
N LEU A 42 23.18 -23.21 -22.69
CA LEU A 42 24.62 -23.31 -22.89
C LEU A 42 25.27 -24.15 -21.77
N PRO A 43 26.46 -24.74 -22.01
CA PRO A 43 27.18 -25.54 -21.01
C PRO A 43 27.26 -24.90 -19.61
N TRP A 44 27.64 -23.63 -19.54
CA TRP A 44 27.79 -22.92 -18.27
C TRP A 44 26.46 -22.67 -17.57
N GLU A 45 25.38 -22.47 -18.33
CA GLU A 45 24.01 -22.32 -17.81
C GLU A 45 23.55 -23.62 -17.18
N VAL A 46 23.82 -24.75 -17.82
CA VAL A 46 23.55 -26.10 -17.28
C VAL A 46 24.33 -26.34 -15.99
N GLY A 47 25.59 -25.88 -15.91
CA GLY A 47 26.39 -25.95 -14.69
C GLY A 47 25.72 -25.30 -13.49
N ILE A 48 25.20 -24.09 -13.65
CA ILE A 48 24.46 -23.35 -12.60
C ILE A 48 23.06 -23.96 -12.39
N LEU A 49 22.36 -24.32 -13.47
CA LEU A 49 21.04 -24.93 -13.43
C LEU A 49 21.02 -26.19 -12.55
N ASP A 50 22.03 -27.03 -12.69
CA ASP A 50 22.17 -28.29 -11.97
C ASP A 50 22.75 -28.09 -10.56
N THR A 51 22.34 -27.01 -9.87
CA THR A 51 22.66 -26.76 -8.46
C THR A 51 21.40 -26.71 -7.62
N PRO A 52 21.47 -27.03 -6.32
CA PRO A 52 20.38 -26.76 -5.37
C PRO A 52 19.80 -25.33 -5.44
N LEU A 53 20.62 -24.33 -5.77
CA LEU A 53 20.19 -22.92 -5.88
C LEU A 53 19.04 -22.76 -6.89
N LEU A 54 19.16 -23.37 -8.06
CA LEU A 54 18.12 -23.32 -9.10
C LEU A 54 17.16 -24.51 -9.02
N GLN A 55 17.62 -25.72 -8.73
CA GLN A 55 16.72 -26.88 -8.67
C GLN A 55 15.65 -26.77 -7.59
N ARG A 56 15.90 -26.04 -6.49
CA ARG A 56 14.86 -25.78 -5.48
C ARG A 56 13.66 -25.00 -6.05
N MET A 57 13.83 -24.24 -7.13
CA MET A 57 12.75 -23.49 -7.78
C MET A 57 11.66 -24.37 -8.40
N ARG A 58 11.90 -25.68 -8.54
CA ARG A 58 10.84 -26.64 -8.88
C ARG A 58 9.79 -26.76 -7.79
N GLY A 59 10.22 -26.63 -6.53
CA GLY A 59 9.36 -26.75 -5.35
C GLY A 59 8.58 -25.47 -5.02
N VAL A 60 8.99 -24.33 -5.58
CA VAL A 60 8.34 -23.03 -5.38
C VAL A 60 7.38 -22.78 -6.53
N LYS A 61 6.07 -22.71 -6.25
CA LYS A 61 5.04 -22.48 -7.28
C LYS A 61 5.06 -21.04 -7.75
N GLN A 62 5.03 -20.81 -9.07
CA GLN A 62 5.02 -19.46 -9.67
C GLN A 62 3.90 -18.60 -9.09
N LEU A 63 2.69 -19.16 -9.11
CA LEU A 63 1.45 -18.51 -8.67
C LEU A 63 1.09 -18.81 -7.21
N GLY A 64 2.08 -19.26 -6.42
CA GLY A 64 1.89 -19.64 -5.03
C GLY A 64 0.71 -20.61 -4.86
N LEU A 65 -0.34 -20.16 -4.19
CA LEU A 65 -1.51 -20.97 -3.85
C LEU A 65 -2.64 -20.91 -4.90
N ALA A 66 -2.42 -20.28 -6.05
CA ALA A 66 -3.44 -20.18 -7.09
C ALA A 66 -3.88 -21.56 -7.64
N GLN A 67 -3.05 -22.60 -7.54
CA GLN A 67 -3.42 -23.98 -7.89
C GLN A 67 -4.66 -24.49 -7.11
N LEU A 68 -4.92 -23.94 -5.92
CA LEU A 68 -6.12 -24.21 -5.13
C LEU A 68 -7.38 -23.53 -5.70
N VAL A 69 -7.29 -22.87 -6.85
CA VAL A 69 -8.43 -22.30 -7.58
C VAL A 69 -8.36 -22.69 -9.05
N PHE A 70 -7.18 -22.54 -9.65
CA PHE A 70 -6.88 -22.86 -11.03
C PHE A 70 -6.03 -24.14 -11.06
N PRO A 71 -6.62 -25.33 -11.18
CA PRO A 71 -5.89 -26.59 -11.01
C PRO A 71 -4.78 -26.83 -12.04
N GLY A 72 -4.76 -26.11 -13.16
CA GLY A 72 -3.66 -26.15 -14.14
C GLY A 72 -2.46 -25.27 -13.77
N ALA A 73 -2.62 -24.33 -12.83
CA ALA A 73 -1.59 -23.38 -12.37
C ALA A 73 -0.57 -24.03 -11.42
N CYS A 74 -0.05 -25.20 -11.78
CA CYS A 74 0.88 -25.99 -10.98
C CYS A 74 2.35 -25.75 -11.34
N HIS A 75 2.64 -24.83 -12.26
CA HIS A 75 4.00 -24.55 -12.71
C HIS A 75 4.87 -23.96 -11.59
N GLY A 76 6.13 -24.39 -11.57
CA GLY A 76 7.17 -23.89 -10.69
C GLY A 76 7.88 -22.66 -11.24
N ARG A 77 8.71 -22.02 -10.41
CA ARG A 77 9.56 -20.90 -10.85
C ARG A 77 10.69 -21.34 -11.77
N LEU A 78 11.10 -22.61 -11.72
CA LEU A 78 12.21 -23.08 -12.57
C LEU A 78 11.86 -23.01 -14.05
N GLU A 79 10.67 -23.48 -14.47
CA GLU A 79 10.27 -23.34 -15.87
C GLU A 79 10.09 -21.89 -16.31
N HIS A 80 9.66 -21.00 -15.41
CA HIS A 80 9.63 -19.55 -15.68
C HIS A 80 11.05 -19.00 -15.89
N ILE A 81 12.00 -19.28 -14.99
CA ILE A 81 13.40 -18.87 -15.15
C ILE A 81 13.99 -19.33 -16.49
N ILE A 82 13.76 -20.59 -16.88
CA ILE A 82 14.21 -21.11 -18.17
C ILE A 82 13.52 -20.37 -19.33
N GLY A 83 12.22 -20.13 -19.21
CA GLY A 83 11.44 -19.33 -20.15
C GLY A 83 11.98 -17.92 -20.36
N VAL A 84 12.34 -17.22 -19.28
CA VAL A 84 12.95 -15.89 -19.32
C VAL A 84 14.30 -15.92 -20.04
N VAL A 85 15.12 -16.96 -19.87
CA VAL A 85 16.36 -17.14 -20.65
C VAL A 85 16.06 -17.24 -22.15
N GLY A 86 15.03 -18.01 -22.53
CA GLY A 86 14.58 -18.10 -23.92
C GLY A 86 14.07 -16.77 -24.47
N ALA A 87 13.26 -16.05 -23.68
CA ALA A 87 12.73 -14.74 -24.03
C ALA A 87 13.83 -13.69 -24.25
N VAL A 88 14.86 -13.68 -23.39
CA VAL A 88 16.04 -12.81 -23.52
C VAL A 88 16.81 -13.11 -24.81
N GLU A 89 17.00 -14.38 -25.16
CA GLU A 89 17.65 -14.77 -26.41
C GLU A 89 16.92 -14.21 -27.63
N GLU A 90 15.59 -14.36 -27.67
CA GLU A 90 14.78 -13.87 -28.77
C GLU A 90 14.76 -12.33 -28.83
N ALA A 91 14.73 -11.66 -27.68
CA ALA A 91 14.84 -10.21 -27.60
C ALA A 91 16.19 -9.70 -28.11
N LEU A 92 17.30 -10.33 -27.72
CA LEU A 92 18.64 -9.97 -28.18
C LEU A 92 18.80 -10.18 -29.69
N ARG A 93 18.28 -11.29 -30.24
CA ARG A 93 18.26 -11.53 -31.69
C ARG A 93 17.44 -10.48 -32.43
N ALA A 94 16.29 -10.09 -31.89
CA ALA A 94 15.45 -9.06 -32.48
C ALA A 94 16.13 -7.69 -32.46
N LEU A 95 16.77 -7.34 -31.35
CA LEU A 95 17.54 -6.11 -31.19
C LEU A 95 18.75 -6.07 -32.11
N GLY A 96 19.50 -7.17 -32.25
CA GLY A 96 20.62 -7.26 -33.21
C GLY A 96 20.18 -6.91 -34.63
N ARG A 97 19.07 -7.52 -35.10
CA ARG A 97 18.49 -7.20 -36.42
C ARG A 97 18.01 -5.76 -36.56
N GLN A 98 17.61 -5.12 -35.47
CA GLN A 98 17.19 -3.71 -35.46
C GLN A 98 18.39 -2.77 -35.50
N ILE A 99 19.43 -3.06 -34.72
CA ILE A 99 20.70 -2.35 -34.71
C ILE A 99 21.36 -2.40 -36.10
N ASP A 100 21.40 -3.58 -36.73
CA ASP A 100 21.96 -3.73 -38.08
C ASP A 100 21.22 -2.90 -39.13
N ARG A 101 19.89 -2.81 -39.02
CA ARG A 101 19.07 -1.96 -39.90
C ARG A 101 19.32 -0.49 -39.61
N TRP A 102 19.31 -0.08 -38.35
CA TRP A 102 19.62 1.28 -37.95
C TRP A 102 20.98 1.74 -38.48
N ASN A 103 22.02 0.91 -38.31
CA ASN A 103 23.38 1.21 -38.72
C ASN A 103 23.53 1.33 -40.24
N ARG A 104 22.75 0.56 -41.01
CA ARG A 104 22.69 0.67 -42.47
C ARG A 104 22.08 1.99 -42.91
N ASP A 105 21.01 2.42 -42.24
CA ASP A 105 20.25 3.62 -42.60
C ASP A 105 20.90 4.91 -42.01
N ASN A 106 21.77 4.77 -40.99
CA ASN A 106 22.38 5.89 -40.26
C ASN A 106 23.91 5.74 -40.12
N PRO A 107 24.68 5.86 -41.21
CA PRO A 107 26.13 5.61 -41.23
C PRO A 107 26.95 6.55 -40.33
N SER A 108 26.41 7.72 -39.95
CA SER A 108 27.06 8.70 -39.08
C SER A 108 26.70 8.58 -37.59
N GLY A 109 25.80 7.66 -37.23
CA GLY A 109 25.23 7.52 -35.89
C GLY A 109 25.08 6.06 -35.47
N LEU A 110 26.17 5.29 -35.63
CA LEU A 110 26.19 3.85 -35.40
C LEU A 110 25.91 3.49 -33.93
N LEU A 111 25.08 2.47 -33.75
CA LEU A 111 24.87 1.76 -32.49
C LEU A 111 25.85 0.58 -32.40
N ALA A 112 26.37 0.34 -31.21
CA ALA A 112 27.18 -0.85 -30.97
C ALA A 112 26.34 -2.11 -31.19
N PRO A 113 26.89 -3.16 -31.85
CA PRO A 113 26.21 -4.43 -31.98
C PRO A 113 26.02 -5.09 -30.60
N VAL A 114 25.07 -6.02 -30.50
CA VAL A 114 24.95 -6.87 -29.32
C VAL A 114 26.16 -7.82 -29.29
N GLU A 115 27.05 -7.64 -28.32
CA GLU A 115 28.25 -8.47 -28.18
C GLU A 115 27.95 -9.75 -27.37
N GLU A 116 28.74 -10.81 -27.57
CA GLU A 116 28.57 -12.06 -26.81
C GLU A 116 28.72 -11.86 -25.30
N LYS A 117 29.53 -10.89 -24.85
CA LYS A 117 29.66 -10.53 -23.43
C LYS A 117 28.37 -9.95 -22.83
N ASP A 118 27.57 -9.24 -23.64
CA ASP A 118 26.29 -8.67 -23.21
C ASP A 118 25.21 -9.75 -23.19
N ARG A 119 25.19 -10.57 -24.24
CA ARG A 119 24.33 -11.76 -24.31
C ARG A 119 24.57 -12.67 -23.11
N TYR A 120 25.83 -12.94 -22.79
CA TYR A 120 26.24 -13.72 -21.62
C TYR A 120 25.72 -13.11 -20.31
N ALA A 121 25.99 -11.82 -20.07
CA ALA A 121 25.60 -11.16 -18.82
C ALA A 121 24.09 -11.15 -18.60
N LEU A 122 23.32 -10.89 -19.66
CA LEU A 122 21.86 -10.85 -19.59
C LEU A 122 21.22 -12.23 -19.43
N ARG A 123 21.75 -13.26 -20.10
CA ARG A 123 21.27 -14.63 -19.89
C ARG A 123 21.58 -15.14 -18.48
N LEU A 124 22.72 -14.74 -17.92
CA LEU A 124 23.03 -15.03 -16.51
C LEU A 124 22.11 -14.26 -15.56
N ALA A 125 21.82 -12.99 -15.83
CA ALA A 125 20.83 -12.23 -15.07
C ALA A 125 19.43 -12.87 -15.15
N ALA A 126 19.01 -13.34 -16.31
CA ALA A 126 17.76 -14.09 -16.50
C ALA A 126 17.72 -15.38 -15.66
N LEU A 127 18.83 -16.13 -15.58
CA LEU A 127 18.90 -17.32 -14.72
C LEU A 127 18.76 -16.98 -13.23
N LEU A 128 19.23 -15.81 -12.81
CA LEU A 128 19.37 -15.45 -11.39
C LEU A 128 18.29 -14.52 -10.87
N HIS A 129 17.45 -13.91 -11.72
CA HIS A 129 16.51 -12.86 -11.30
C HIS A 129 15.53 -13.30 -10.22
N ASP A 130 15.13 -14.57 -10.25
CA ASP A 130 14.05 -15.11 -9.43
C ASP A 130 14.54 -15.98 -8.26
N ILE A 131 15.86 -16.08 -8.07
CA ILE A 131 16.45 -16.97 -7.05
C ILE A 131 16.15 -16.55 -5.61
N GLY A 132 15.68 -15.32 -5.41
CA GLY A 132 15.29 -14.80 -4.10
C GLY A 132 13.90 -15.22 -3.63
N HIS A 133 13.12 -15.95 -4.45
CA HIS A 133 11.79 -16.40 -4.05
C HIS A 133 11.84 -17.60 -3.07
N GLY A 134 11.11 -17.42 -1.97
CA GLY A 134 10.82 -18.46 -0.96
C GLY A 134 9.46 -19.13 -1.21
N PRO A 135 8.97 -19.92 -0.23
CA PRO A 135 7.73 -20.66 -0.40
C PRO A 135 6.51 -19.74 -0.59
N PHE A 136 5.56 -20.21 -1.38
CA PHE A 136 4.35 -19.47 -1.75
C PHE A 136 4.60 -18.15 -2.51
N SER A 137 5.80 -17.92 -3.05
CA SER A 137 6.08 -16.80 -3.95
C SER A 137 5.77 -15.43 -3.32
N HIS A 138 5.05 -14.55 -4.02
CA HIS A 138 4.71 -13.20 -3.55
C HIS A 138 3.85 -13.19 -2.28
N ALA A 139 3.19 -14.30 -1.93
CA ALA A 139 2.40 -14.37 -0.71
C ALA A 139 3.27 -14.15 0.53
N LEU A 140 4.55 -14.54 0.50
CA LEU A 140 5.47 -14.41 1.63
C LEU A 140 6.08 -13.02 1.78
N GLU A 141 6.22 -12.25 0.71
CA GLU A 141 6.92 -10.95 0.72
C GLU A 141 6.45 -9.99 1.83
N PRO A 142 5.13 -9.77 2.03
CA PRO A 142 4.68 -8.88 3.10
C PRO A 142 5.11 -9.34 4.50
N VAL A 143 5.32 -10.66 4.70
CA VAL A 143 5.77 -11.22 5.97
C VAL A 143 7.27 -11.00 6.17
N LEU A 144 8.07 -11.07 5.11
CA LEU A 144 9.52 -10.81 5.15
C LEU A 144 9.82 -9.36 5.55
N GLU A 145 8.92 -8.44 5.18
CA GLU A 145 9.08 -7.01 5.44
C GLU A 145 8.53 -6.57 6.80
N VAL A 146 7.91 -7.43 7.61
CA VAL A 146 7.36 -7.02 8.92
C VAL A 146 8.46 -6.90 9.99
N GLU A 147 8.64 -5.70 10.58
CA GLU A 147 9.57 -5.47 11.70
C GLU A 147 9.08 -5.95 13.05
N ALA A 148 7.77 -5.96 13.27
CA ALA A 148 7.17 -6.38 14.53
C ALA A 148 6.10 -7.43 14.23
N PRO A 149 6.36 -8.72 14.52
CA PRO A 149 5.30 -9.71 14.55
C PRO A 149 4.33 -9.36 15.66
N LEU A 150 3.14 -9.96 15.56
CA LEU A 150 2.14 -10.10 16.62
C LEU A 150 2.80 -10.13 18.00
N LEU A 151 2.43 -9.18 18.87
CA LEU A 151 2.77 -9.05 20.30
C LEU A 151 3.69 -10.18 20.82
N ILE A 152 5.00 -10.09 20.54
CA ILE A 152 5.98 -11.03 21.10
C ILE A 152 6.46 -10.43 22.43
N GLU A 153 5.68 -10.56 23.50
CA GLU A 153 6.18 -10.23 24.84
C GLU A 153 7.28 -11.22 25.24
N GLY A 154 8.48 -10.69 25.49
CA GLY A 154 9.62 -11.45 26.02
C GLY A 154 10.31 -12.40 25.04
N GLY A 155 10.04 -12.33 23.73
CA GLY A 155 10.73 -13.15 22.72
C GLY A 155 11.90 -12.44 22.03
N SER A 156 12.81 -13.23 21.44
CA SER A 156 13.96 -12.68 20.72
C SER A 156 13.51 -12.02 19.40
N LEU A 157 13.73 -10.71 19.29
CA LEU A 157 13.49 -9.91 18.08
C LEU A 157 14.64 -10.00 17.07
N ASP A 158 15.61 -10.89 17.27
CA ASP A 158 16.79 -10.97 16.41
C ASP A 158 16.44 -11.58 15.05
N ALA A 159 16.01 -10.71 14.13
CA ALA A 159 15.97 -10.96 12.70
C ALA A 159 16.72 -9.83 11.99
N ALA A 160 18.02 -9.70 12.28
CA ALA A 160 18.90 -8.73 11.65
C ALA A 160 18.78 -8.71 10.12
N TRP A 161 18.55 -9.87 9.49
CA TRP A 161 18.37 -10.00 8.05
C TRP A 161 17.13 -9.27 7.49
N ARG A 162 16.02 -9.15 8.24
CA ARG A 162 14.84 -8.38 7.79
C ARG A 162 15.11 -6.88 7.76
N ARG A 163 15.88 -6.37 8.73
CA ARG A 163 16.36 -4.98 8.73
C ARG A 163 17.36 -4.74 7.61
N GLU A 164 18.21 -5.74 7.35
CA GLU A 164 19.17 -5.71 6.25
C GLU A 164 18.47 -5.60 4.88
N ILE A 165 17.41 -6.40 4.62
CA ILE A 165 16.61 -6.27 3.38
C ILE A 165 16.13 -4.83 3.20
N ARG A 166 15.53 -4.23 4.22
CA ARG A 166 15.05 -2.85 4.17
C ARG A 166 16.17 -1.83 3.88
N ALA A 167 17.30 -1.99 4.54
CA ALA A 167 18.46 -1.13 4.33
C ALA A 167 18.96 -1.23 2.88
N VAL A 168 19.03 -2.46 2.35
CA VAL A 168 19.45 -2.73 0.97
C VAL A 168 18.40 -2.21 -0.03
N GLN A 169 17.10 -2.38 0.21
CA GLN A 169 16.04 -1.79 -0.62
C GLN A 169 16.23 -0.26 -0.76
N GLY A 170 16.49 0.42 0.36
CA GLY A 170 16.74 1.86 0.37
C GLY A 170 18.01 2.26 -0.38
N GLU A 171 19.08 1.47 -0.26
CA GLU A 171 20.34 1.70 -0.97
C GLU A 171 20.21 1.47 -2.47
N LEU A 172 19.64 0.34 -2.89
CA LEU A 172 19.39 0.01 -4.29
C LEU A 172 18.51 1.07 -4.96
N ARG A 173 17.44 1.51 -4.29
CA ARG A 173 16.58 2.59 -4.81
C ARG A 173 17.36 3.87 -5.10
N ARG A 174 18.28 4.27 -4.22
CA ARG A 174 19.10 5.48 -4.41
C ARG A 174 20.15 5.29 -5.51
N SER A 175 20.94 4.23 -5.38
CA SER A 175 22.11 3.99 -6.23
C SER A 175 21.72 3.65 -7.67
N TYR A 176 20.52 3.10 -7.89
CA TYR A 176 20.02 2.76 -9.22
C TYR A 176 18.87 3.63 -9.75
N GLN A 177 18.54 4.70 -9.02
CA GLN A 177 17.44 5.63 -9.32
C GLN A 177 16.09 4.95 -9.61
N LEU A 178 15.73 4.00 -8.76
CA LEU A 178 14.49 3.24 -8.91
C LEU A 178 13.26 4.08 -8.52
N ASN A 179 12.15 3.80 -9.19
CA ASN A 179 10.88 4.50 -8.95
C ASN A 179 10.26 4.17 -7.60
N GLY A 180 10.42 2.92 -7.17
CA GLY A 180 9.94 2.40 -5.90
C GLY A 180 11.04 1.61 -5.20
N LEU A 181 10.70 1.06 -4.04
CA LEU A 181 11.55 0.06 -3.40
C LEU A 181 11.45 -1.25 -4.21
N PRO A 182 12.57 -1.94 -4.50
CA PRO A 182 12.54 -3.25 -5.11
C PRO A 182 11.85 -4.25 -4.16
N ALA A 183 11.24 -5.30 -4.72
CA ALA A 183 10.56 -6.32 -3.93
C ALA A 183 11.55 -7.07 -3.02
N ALA A 184 11.08 -7.60 -1.89
CA ALA A 184 11.93 -8.36 -0.97
C ALA A 184 12.62 -9.56 -1.66
N SER A 185 11.95 -10.23 -2.60
CA SER A 185 12.53 -11.33 -3.38
C SER A 185 13.63 -10.85 -4.33
N GLU A 186 13.47 -9.71 -5.00
CA GLU A 186 14.50 -9.11 -5.86
C GLU A 186 15.75 -8.73 -5.04
N VAL A 187 15.55 -8.15 -3.86
CA VAL A 187 16.65 -7.82 -2.94
C VAL A 187 17.36 -9.07 -2.47
N LEU A 188 16.62 -10.13 -2.11
CA LEU A 188 17.24 -11.40 -1.73
C LEU A 188 18.02 -12.03 -2.89
N ALA A 189 17.53 -11.93 -4.13
CA ALA A 189 18.26 -12.37 -5.32
C ALA A 189 19.58 -11.58 -5.48
N VAL A 190 19.54 -10.24 -5.36
CA VAL A 190 20.74 -9.39 -5.38
C VAL A 190 21.72 -9.76 -4.27
N MET A 191 21.24 -9.95 -3.05
CA MET A 191 22.10 -10.36 -1.92
C MET A 191 22.75 -11.72 -2.17
N MET A 192 22.02 -12.68 -2.76
CA MET A 192 22.59 -13.98 -3.14
C MET A 192 23.64 -13.86 -4.25
N VAL A 193 23.39 -13.00 -5.25
CA VAL A 193 24.33 -12.71 -6.36
C VAL A 193 25.64 -12.14 -5.86
N LEU A 194 25.59 -11.26 -4.85
CA LEU A 194 26.78 -10.56 -4.35
C LEU A 194 27.62 -11.38 -3.34
N THR A 195 27.21 -12.61 -2.98
CA THR A 195 27.97 -13.45 -2.04
C THR A 195 29.36 -13.83 -2.57
N ASN A 196 30.32 -14.05 -1.66
CA ASN A 196 31.67 -14.49 -2.06
C ASN A 196 31.63 -15.87 -2.74
N ALA A 197 30.73 -16.75 -2.30
CA ALA A 197 30.49 -18.04 -2.93
C ALA A 197 30.03 -17.90 -4.40
N MET A 198 29.13 -16.96 -4.69
CA MET A 198 28.70 -16.66 -6.06
C MET A 198 29.85 -16.04 -6.86
N GLU A 199 30.55 -15.05 -6.30
CA GLU A 199 31.71 -14.42 -6.94
C GLU A 199 32.77 -15.47 -7.32
N ALA A 200 33.09 -16.40 -6.41
CA ALA A 200 34.03 -17.48 -6.68
C ALA A 200 33.55 -18.45 -7.77
N ALA A 201 32.25 -18.74 -7.85
CA ALA A 201 31.68 -19.57 -8.90
C ALA A 201 31.74 -18.86 -10.26
N LEU A 202 31.30 -17.59 -10.32
CA LEU A 202 31.33 -16.74 -11.51
C LEU A 202 32.76 -16.37 -11.95
N GLY A 203 33.70 -16.38 -11.02
CA GLY A 203 35.13 -16.20 -11.23
C GLY A 203 35.86 -17.40 -11.82
N ASN A 204 35.23 -18.58 -11.87
CA ASN A 204 35.91 -19.81 -12.26
C ASN A 204 36.03 -19.97 -13.78
N ASP A 205 37.24 -19.86 -14.31
CA ASP A 205 37.52 -19.97 -15.76
C ASP A 205 37.14 -21.33 -16.36
N LYS A 206 36.99 -22.40 -15.55
CA LYS A 206 36.52 -23.70 -16.05
C LYS A 206 35.02 -23.69 -16.36
N LEU A 207 34.26 -22.87 -15.64
CA LEU A 207 32.84 -22.68 -15.92
C LEU A 207 32.64 -21.59 -16.99
N PHE A 208 33.47 -20.54 -16.95
CA PHE A 208 33.34 -19.36 -17.77
C PHE A 208 34.63 -18.98 -18.52
N PRO A 209 35.11 -19.84 -19.45
CA PRO A 209 36.42 -19.67 -20.09
C PRO A 209 36.53 -18.40 -20.96
N ALA A 210 35.40 -17.80 -21.35
CA ALA A 210 35.33 -16.62 -22.20
C ALA A 210 34.39 -15.53 -21.64
N ARG A 211 34.33 -15.36 -20.31
CA ARG A 211 33.46 -14.37 -19.63
C ARG A 211 33.61 -12.96 -20.19
N SER A 212 34.78 -12.61 -20.72
CA SER A 212 35.07 -11.34 -21.40
C SER A 212 34.91 -10.07 -20.54
N ARG A 213 34.58 -10.21 -19.25
CA ARG A 213 34.45 -9.15 -18.25
C ARG A 213 35.07 -9.58 -16.91
N PRO A 214 35.63 -8.65 -16.11
CA PRO A 214 35.91 -8.90 -14.70
C PRO A 214 34.64 -9.33 -13.94
N VAL A 215 34.78 -10.15 -12.91
CA VAL A 215 33.62 -10.66 -12.15
C VAL A 215 32.86 -9.52 -11.47
N GLY A 216 33.55 -8.54 -10.88
CA GLY A 216 32.91 -7.39 -10.25
C GLY A 216 32.01 -6.60 -11.20
N GLU A 217 32.49 -6.30 -12.42
CA GLU A 217 31.68 -5.64 -13.46
C GLU A 217 30.45 -6.49 -13.84
N LEU A 218 30.63 -7.81 -13.97
CA LEU A 218 29.53 -8.72 -14.26
C LEU A 218 28.47 -8.73 -13.15
N LEU A 219 28.89 -8.72 -11.88
CA LEU A 219 27.97 -8.66 -10.74
C LEU A 219 27.15 -7.37 -10.77
N ASP A 220 27.78 -6.22 -11.00
CA ASP A 220 27.08 -4.93 -11.12
C ASP A 220 26.03 -4.97 -12.25
N ILE A 221 26.36 -5.57 -13.40
CA ILE A 221 25.42 -5.71 -14.53
C ILE A 221 24.24 -6.61 -14.16
N ILE A 222 24.49 -7.74 -13.49
CA ILE A 222 23.43 -8.66 -13.05
C ILE A 222 22.51 -7.95 -12.06
N VAL A 223 23.08 -7.26 -11.06
CA VAL A 223 22.30 -6.49 -10.09
C VAL A 223 21.44 -5.46 -10.82
N ALA A 224 22.04 -4.62 -11.66
CA ALA A 224 21.33 -3.61 -12.45
C ALA A 224 20.16 -4.20 -13.25
N ALA A 225 20.35 -5.38 -13.86
CA ALA A 225 19.32 -6.04 -14.65
C ALA A 225 18.18 -6.61 -13.78
N ILE A 226 18.49 -7.25 -12.65
CA ILE A 226 17.48 -7.84 -11.74
C ILE A 226 16.53 -6.75 -11.19
N ILE A 227 17.09 -5.64 -10.72
CA ILE A 227 16.29 -4.56 -10.09
C ILE A 227 15.76 -3.51 -11.07
N GLY A 228 16.05 -3.65 -12.36
CA GLY A 228 15.59 -2.70 -13.39
C GLY A 228 16.22 -1.31 -13.23
N GLY A 229 17.52 -1.25 -12.93
CA GLY A 229 18.26 -0.01 -12.74
C GLY A 229 18.21 0.91 -13.96
N VAL A 230 17.95 2.19 -13.72
CA VAL A 230 17.85 3.21 -14.79
C VAL A 230 19.19 3.89 -15.03
N GLU A 231 19.92 4.14 -13.95
CA GLU A 231 21.29 4.66 -13.90
C GLU A 231 22.02 3.92 -12.77
N GLY A 232 23.34 4.02 -12.70
CA GLY A 232 24.14 3.39 -11.64
C GLY A 232 25.16 2.37 -12.15
N PRO A 233 25.86 1.68 -11.24
CA PRO A 233 26.87 0.68 -11.58
C PRO A 233 26.31 -0.42 -12.48
N GLY A 234 27.07 -0.83 -13.51
CA GLY A 234 26.68 -1.95 -14.38
C GLY A 234 25.43 -1.76 -15.24
N VAL A 235 24.78 -0.59 -15.24
CA VAL A 235 23.62 -0.35 -16.10
C VAL A 235 24.05 -0.33 -17.57
N LEU A 236 23.52 -1.28 -18.34
CA LEU A 236 23.67 -1.35 -19.79
C LEU A 236 22.37 -0.91 -20.48
N PRO A 237 22.42 -0.48 -21.75
CA PRO A 237 21.21 -0.17 -22.53
C PRO A 237 20.22 -1.35 -22.59
N PHE A 238 20.74 -2.57 -22.47
CA PHE A 238 19.98 -3.81 -22.53
C PHE A 238 19.58 -4.37 -21.16
N SER A 239 20.03 -3.80 -20.03
CA SER A 239 19.65 -4.27 -18.68
C SER A 239 18.12 -4.27 -18.47
N ALA A 240 17.41 -3.34 -19.13
CA ALA A 240 15.96 -3.25 -19.15
C ALA A 240 15.24 -4.47 -19.78
N LEU A 241 15.96 -5.40 -20.41
CA LEU A 241 15.39 -6.65 -20.95
C LEU A 241 15.00 -7.63 -19.84
N ILE A 242 15.54 -7.50 -18.63
CA ILE A 242 15.19 -8.38 -17.51
C ILE A 242 14.07 -7.76 -16.67
N SER A 243 14.22 -6.50 -16.28
CA SER A 243 13.22 -5.77 -15.48
C SER A 243 13.03 -4.35 -16.01
N SER A 244 11.86 -4.09 -16.57
CA SER A 244 11.34 -2.80 -17.06
C SER A 244 9.81 -2.85 -17.24
N GLN A 245 9.26 -2.11 -18.21
CA GLN A 245 7.85 -2.20 -18.60
C GLN A 245 7.61 -3.15 -19.77
N ILE A 246 8.65 -3.41 -20.57
CA ILE A 246 8.67 -4.41 -21.62
C ILE A 246 9.96 -5.20 -21.43
N ASP A 247 9.83 -6.33 -20.76
CA ASP A 247 10.95 -7.20 -20.41
C ASP A 247 10.57 -8.67 -20.59
N ALA A 248 11.61 -9.51 -20.58
CA ALA A 248 11.51 -10.95 -20.75
C ALA A 248 10.72 -11.62 -19.61
N ASP A 249 10.86 -11.13 -18.37
CA ASP A 249 10.11 -11.61 -17.21
C ASP A 249 8.59 -11.48 -17.44
N LYS A 250 8.10 -10.28 -17.74
CA LYS A 250 6.68 -10.00 -18.02
C LYS A 250 6.17 -10.73 -19.24
N MET A 251 6.96 -10.77 -20.32
CA MET A 251 6.55 -11.50 -21.51
C MET A 251 6.37 -13.00 -21.23
N ASP A 252 7.26 -13.60 -20.42
CA ASP A 252 7.14 -14.99 -20.02
C ASP A 252 5.96 -15.20 -19.06
N TYR A 253 5.93 -14.55 -17.89
CA TYR A 253 4.93 -14.89 -16.89
C TYR A 253 3.51 -14.58 -17.36
N LEU A 254 3.29 -13.50 -18.11
CA LEU A 254 1.94 -13.18 -18.59
C LEU A 254 1.41 -14.27 -19.53
N ALA A 255 2.24 -14.75 -20.45
CA ALA A 255 1.87 -15.83 -21.37
C ALA A 255 1.78 -17.18 -20.65
N ARG A 256 2.74 -17.49 -19.78
CA ARG A 256 2.82 -18.75 -19.02
C ARG A 256 1.68 -18.89 -18.03
N ASP A 257 1.38 -17.85 -17.27
CA ASP A 257 0.31 -17.87 -16.28
C ASP A 257 -1.05 -17.99 -16.95
N ALA A 258 -1.27 -17.28 -18.06
CA ALA A 258 -2.48 -17.42 -18.86
C ALA A 258 -2.64 -18.85 -19.39
N HIS A 259 -1.58 -19.42 -19.96
CA HIS A 259 -1.57 -20.78 -20.47
C HIS A 259 -1.93 -21.81 -19.40
N HIS A 260 -1.24 -21.80 -18.25
CA HIS A 260 -1.45 -22.78 -17.18
C HIS A 260 -2.77 -22.54 -16.40
N ALA A 261 -3.22 -21.30 -16.28
CA ALA A 261 -4.52 -21.00 -15.67
C ALA A 261 -5.71 -21.31 -16.61
N GLY A 262 -5.46 -21.64 -17.88
CA GLY A 262 -6.51 -21.87 -18.88
C GLY A 262 -7.27 -20.60 -19.24
N LEU A 263 -6.59 -19.44 -19.21
CA LEU A 263 -7.16 -18.15 -19.56
C LEU A 263 -6.75 -17.78 -20.99
N GLU A 264 -7.72 -17.45 -21.82
CA GLU A 264 -7.51 -16.95 -23.19
C GLU A 264 -7.05 -15.47 -23.16
N ILE A 265 -5.93 -15.22 -22.50
CA ILE A 265 -5.30 -13.91 -22.39
C ILE A 265 -3.96 -14.02 -23.10
N GLY A 266 -3.79 -13.28 -24.18
CA GLY A 266 -2.56 -13.28 -24.97
C GLY A 266 -2.29 -11.92 -25.58
N PHE A 267 -1.04 -11.74 -26.00
CA PHE A 267 -0.57 -10.59 -26.75
C PHE A 267 0.42 -11.06 -27.80
N ASP A 268 0.59 -10.27 -28.86
CA ASP A 268 1.51 -10.61 -29.96
C ASP A 268 2.97 -10.39 -29.54
N THR A 269 3.53 -11.35 -28.81
CA THR A 269 4.92 -11.36 -28.32
C THR A 269 5.91 -11.25 -29.47
N SER A 270 5.70 -11.99 -30.56
CA SER A 270 6.60 -11.96 -31.72
C SER A 270 6.67 -10.57 -32.36
N ARG A 271 5.52 -9.90 -32.50
CA ARG A 271 5.47 -8.51 -32.99
C ARG A 271 6.09 -7.55 -31.99
N LEU A 272 5.85 -7.72 -30.70
CA LEU A 272 6.43 -6.86 -29.65
C LEU A 272 7.96 -6.90 -29.69
N LEU A 273 8.54 -8.10 -29.64
CA LEU A 273 9.98 -8.33 -29.75
C LEU A 273 10.57 -7.72 -31.01
N ALA A 274 9.90 -7.92 -32.16
CA ALA A 274 10.35 -7.38 -33.43
C ALA A 274 10.34 -5.84 -33.50
N ARG A 275 9.69 -5.15 -32.54
CA ARG A 275 9.59 -3.69 -32.48
C ARG A 275 10.40 -3.05 -31.34
N LEU A 276 11.09 -3.85 -30.53
CA LEU A 276 12.09 -3.34 -29.60
C LEU A 276 13.23 -2.66 -30.37
N GLU A 277 13.75 -1.56 -29.84
CA GLU A 277 14.89 -0.83 -30.42
C GLU A 277 15.73 -0.18 -29.32
N VAL A 278 17.00 0.10 -29.64
CA VAL A 278 17.84 0.96 -28.80
C VAL A 278 17.69 2.39 -29.28
N LEU A 279 17.25 3.27 -28.38
CA LEU A 279 17.05 4.69 -28.65
C LEU A 279 18.29 5.47 -28.25
N ILE A 280 18.76 6.33 -29.17
CA ILE A 280 19.75 7.37 -28.87
C ILE A 280 18.96 8.59 -28.39
N VAL A 281 18.97 8.82 -27.08
CA VAL A 281 18.23 9.90 -26.44
C VAL A 281 19.14 11.11 -26.23
N GLN A 282 18.78 12.21 -26.87
CA GLN A 282 19.48 13.50 -26.83
C GLN A 282 18.46 14.63 -26.84
N GLU A 283 18.85 15.82 -26.39
CA GLU A 283 17.91 16.94 -26.23
C GLU A 283 17.13 17.28 -27.51
N LYS A 284 17.80 17.23 -28.67
CA LYS A 284 17.19 17.51 -29.99
C LYS A 284 16.18 16.46 -30.48
N SER A 285 16.26 15.23 -29.96
CA SER A 285 15.34 14.15 -30.34
C SER A 285 14.15 14.04 -29.41
N LEU A 286 14.21 14.67 -28.23
CA LEU A 286 13.15 14.62 -27.23
C LEU A 286 12.06 15.64 -27.54
N ASP A 287 10.81 15.25 -27.30
CA ASP A 287 9.69 16.17 -27.32
C ASP A 287 9.86 17.26 -26.23
N ALA A 288 9.34 18.47 -26.49
CA ALA A 288 9.46 19.60 -25.57
C ALA A 288 8.82 19.32 -24.18
N SER A 289 7.84 18.42 -24.12
CA SER A 289 7.18 18.01 -22.88
C SER A 289 8.04 17.14 -21.95
N GLU A 290 9.15 16.58 -22.44
CA GLU A 290 9.98 15.60 -21.70
C GLU A 290 11.14 16.26 -20.93
N SER A 291 10.84 17.24 -20.06
CA SER A 291 11.85 18.05 -19.36
C SER A 291 12.87 17.23 -18.57
N ALA A 292 12.42 16.22 -17.82
CA ALA A 292 13.30 15.36 -17.02
C ALA A 292 14.29 14.55 -17.87
N LEU A 293 13.84 14.05 -19.04
CA LEU A 293 14.71 13.32 -19.96
C LEU A 293 15.71 14.26 -20.65
N ARG A 294 15.33 15.51 -20.91
CA ARG A 294 16.22 16.53 -21.46
C ARG A 294 17.33 16.88 -20.47
N GLU A 295 16.99 17.07 -19.19
CA GLU A 295 17.96 17.27 -18.11
C GLU A 295 18.90 16.08 -17.96
N ARG A 296 18.38 14.85 -18.07
CA ARG A 296 19.20 13.63 -18.05
C ARG A 296 20.16 13.59 -19.24
N ALA A 297 19.67 13.85 -20.46
CA ALA A 297 20.50 13.87 -21.66
C ALA A 297 21.61 14.92 -21.56
N ALA A 298 21.29 16.13 -21.09
CA ALA A 298 22.26 17.22 -20.92
C ALA A 298 23.37 16.89 -19.90
N ARG A 299 23.05 16.12 -18.85
CA ARG A 299 24.03 15.65 -17.84
C ARG A 299 24.80 14.41 -18.28
N SER A 300 24.31 13.70 -19.29
CA SER A 300 24.94 12.46 -19.78
C SER A 300 26.20 12.75 -20.60
N PRO A 301 27.18 11.85 -20.63
CA PRO A 301 28.34 11.97 -21.51
C PRO A 301 27.92 12.24 -22.97
N GLU A 302 28.64 13.14 -23.65
CA GLU A 302 28.34 13.54 -25.04
C GLU A 302 26.94 14.16 -25.25
N GLY A 303 26.23 14.54 -24.18
CA GLY A 303 24.88 15.11 -24.26
C GLY A 303 23.81 14.10 -24.69
N ARG A 304 24.07 12.79 -24.54
CA ARG A 304 23.18 11.70 -24.95
C ARG A 304 23.31 10.47 -24.07
N PHE A 305 22.27 9.63 -24.06
CA PHE A 305 22.32 8.28 -23.47
C PHE A 305 21.55 7.28 -24.33
N LEU A 306 21.79 5.99 -24.10
CA LEU A 306 21.10 4.90 -24.78
C LEU A 306 20.06 4.29 -23.86
N GLN A 307 18.89 3.94 -24.40
CA GLN A 307 17.83 3.28 -23.65
C GLN A 307 17.03 2.33 -24.53
N LEU A 308 16.57 1.21 -23.96
CA LEU A 308 15.59 0.35 -24.62
C LEU A 308 14.26 1.09 -24.81
N GLY A 309 13.72 1.02 -26.02
CA GLY A 309 12.42 1.57 -26.38
C GLY A 309 11.69 0.70 -27.38
N ILE A 310 10.60 1.25 -27.91
CA ILE A 310 9.74 0.56 -28.87
C ILE A 310 9.38 1.48 -30.04
N ALA A 311 9.43 0.95 -31.26
CA ALA A 311 8.98 1.68 -32.44
C ALA A 311 7.46 1.89 -32.40
N ALA A 312 6.97 3.03 -32.91
CA ALA A 312 5.52 3.35 -32.92
C ALA A 312 4.62 2.25 -33.50
N SER A 313 5.10 1.51 -34.50
CA SER A 313 4.42 0.37 -35.10
C SER A 313 4.24 -0.88 -34.20
N GLY A 314 4.76 -0.84 -32.96
CA GLY A 314 4.61 -1.86 -31.92
C GLY A 314 3.63 -1.49 -30.81
N PHE A 315 3.06 -0.28 -30.81
CA PHE A 315 2.19 0.18 -29.72
C PHE A 315 0.98 -0.72 -29.48
N GLY A 316 0.31 -1.18 -30.53
CA GLY A 316 -0.84 -2.07 -30.38
C GLY A 316 -0.51 -3.38 -29.65
N SER A 317 0.66 -3.99 -29.91
CA SER A 317 1.10 -5.20 -29.22
C SER A 317 1.43 -4.93 -27.75
N PHE A 318 2.00 -3.76 -27.45
CA PHE A 318 2.25 -3.36 -26.06
C PHE A 318 0.96 -3.01 -25.31
N GLU A 319 0.00 -2.33 -25.94
CA GLU A 319 -1.34 -2.10 -25.38
C GLU A 319 -2.04 -3.43 -25.08
N GLN A 320 -1.98 -4.40 -25.98
CA GLN A 320 -2.51 -5.75 -25.75
C GLN A 320 -1.86 -6.40 -24.52
N MET A 321 -0.55 -6.28 -24.34
CA MET A 321 0.15 -6.80 -23.17
C MET A 321 -0.32 -6.12 -21.87
N LEU A 322 -0.48 -4.79 -21.86
CA LEU A 322 -0.98 -4.04 -20.71
C LEU A 322 -2.42 -4.42 -20.34
N ILE A 323 -3.29 -4.59 -21.35
CA ILE A 323 -4.67 -5.05 -21.18
C ILE A 323 -4.68 -6.49 -20.65
N GLY A 324 -3.86 -7.37 -21.23
CA GLY A 324 -3.73 -8.76 -20.80
C GLY A 324 -3.27 -8.88 -19.35
N ARG A 325 -2.23 -8.12 -18.96
CA ARG A 325 -1.79 -7.98 -17.57
C ARG A 325 -2.97 -7.59 -16.69
N THR A 326 -3.72 -6.55 -17.07
CA THR A 326 -4.86 -6.08 -16.29
C THR A 326 -5.93 -7.17 -16.07
N PHE A 327 -6.23 -7.97 -17.10
CA PHE A 327 -7.15 -9.10 -16.96
C PHE A 327 -6.62 -10.22 -16.07
N LEU A 328 -5.32 -10.52 -16.12
CA LEU A 328 -4.69 -11.49 -15.22
C LEU A 328 -4.75 -11.02 -13.75
N TYR A 329 -4.52 -9.74 -13.49
CA TYR A 329 -4.71 -9.18 -12.15
C TYR A 329 -6.15 -9.34 -11.65
N ASP A 330 -7.15 -9.01 -12.46
CA ASP A 330 -8.55 -9.13 -12.06
C ASP A 330 -9.01 -10.59 -11.89
N ARG A 331 -8.67 -11.46 -12.85
CA ARG A 331 -9.23 -12.83 -12.93
C ARG A 331 -8.42 -13.87 -12.18
N LEU A 332 -7.10 -13.72 -12.10
CA LEU A 332 -6.18 -14.71 -11.53
C LEU A 332 -5.59 -14.21 -10.21
N TYR A 333 -4.75 -13.17 -10.24
CA TYR A 333 -3.98 -12.74 -9.07
C TYR A 333 -4.86 -12.20 -7.93
N HIS A 334 -5.91 -11.42 -8.25
CA HIS A 334 -6.84 -10.88 -7.26
C HIS A 334 -8.11 -11.71 -7.10
N HIS A 335 -8.13 -12.95 -7.62
CA HIS A 335 -9.24 -13.84 -7.40
C HIS A 335 -9.40 -14.11 -5.90
N HIS A 336 -10.57 -13.77 -5.34
CA HIS A 336 -10.83 -13.82 -3.90
C HIS A 336 -10.44 -15.13 -3.18
N LYS A 337 -10.59 -16.31 -3.81
CA LYS A 337 -10.14 -17.58 -3.20
C LYS A 337 -8.61 -17.75 -3.22
N VAL A 338 -7.93 -17.21 -4.22
CA VAL A 338 -6.46 -17.17 -4.25
C VAL A 338 -5.99 -16.26 -3.13
N ARG A 339 -6.59 -15.06 -3.03
CA ARG A 339 -6.35 -14.10 -1.94
C ARG A 339 -6.62 -14.68 -0.55
N ALA A 340 -7.68 -15.46 -0.39
CA ALA A 340 -7.97 -16.17 0.86
C ALA A 340 -6.83 -17.13 1.24
N ALA A 341 -6.36 -17.94 0.29
CA ALA A 341 -5.27 -18.88 0.52
C ALA A 341 -3.94 -18.17 0.83
N GLU A 342 -3.61 -17.11 0.09
CA GLU A 342 -2.41 -16.28 0.35
C GLU A 342 -2.47 -15.62 1.72
N ALA A 343 -3.62 -15.05 2.10
CA ALA A 343 -3.81 -14.46 3.43
C ALA A 343 -3.68 -15.52 4.54
N MET A 344 -4.18 -16.74 4.32
CA MET A 344 -3.99 -17.86 5.25
C MET A 344 -2.51 -18.22 5.40
N ALA A 345 -1.75 -18.27 4.30
CA ALA A 345 -0.30 -18.54 4.35
C ALA A 345 0.49 -17.42 5.03
N GLN A 346 0.13 -16.15 4.80
CA GLN A 346 0.74 -15.03 5.52
C GLN A 346 0.49 -15.14 7.02
N ARG A 347 -0.76 -15.41 7.41
CA ARG A 347 -1.14 -15.58 8.82
C ARG A 347 -0.47 -16.79 9.43
N LEU A 348 -0.35 -17.89 8.70
CA LEU A 348 0.31 -19.13 9.11
C LEU A 348 1.72 -18.85 9.64
N ILE A 349 2.54 -18.15 8.85
CA ILE A 349 3.92 -17.83 9.22
C ILE A 349 3.95 -16.93 10.46
N LEU A 350 3.16 -15.87 10.50
CA LEU A 350 3.13 -14.93 11.63
C LEU A 350 2.68 -15.58 12.94
N VAL A 351 1.66 -16.44 12.87
CA VAL A 351 1.17 -17.21 14.03
C VAL A 351 2.23 -18.20 14.49
N ALA A 352 2.92 -18.87 13.56
CA ALA A 352 3.99 -19.78 13.93
C ALA A 352 5.17 -19.07 14.61
N GLU A 353 5.58 -17.88 14.15
CA GLU A 353 6.61 -17.08 14.82
C GLU A 353 6.21 -16.69 16.24
N ARG A 354 4.94 -16.30 16.43
CA ARG A 354 4.37 -15.96 17.73
C ARG A 354 4.34 -17.16 18.66
N ASP A 355 3.79 -18.29 18.20
CA ASP A 355 3.61 -19.51 19.01
C ASP A 355 4.96 -20.07 19.48
N ARG A 356 6.00 -20.02 18.62
CA ARG A 356 7.36 -20.43 18.97
C ARG A 356 8.20 -19.35 19.66
N LYS A 357 7.66 -18.13 19.84
CA LYS A 357 8.33 -16.94 20.41
C LYS A 357 9.68 -16.59 19.75
N LYS A 358 9.83 -16.94 18.48
CA LYS A 358 11.07 -16.80 17.70
C LYS A 358 10.73 -16.61 16.23
N ARG A 359 11.38 -15.63 15.59
CA ARG A 359 11.27 -15.40 14.15
C ARG A 359 12.00 -16.46 13.35
N PHE A 360 11.52 -16.72 12.14
CA PHE A 360 12.21 -17.62 11.23
C PHE A 360 13.54 -17.02 10.74
N GLY A 361 14.59 -17.82 10.80
CA GLY A 361 15.85 -17.55 10.10
C GLY A 361 15.69 -17.68 8.58
N LEU A 362 16.63 -17.14 7.82
CA LEU A 362 16.65 -17.32 6.36
C LEU A 362 16.82 -18.80 5.98
N ASP A 363 17.61 -19.55 6.73
CA ASP A 363 17.81 -20.99 6.58
C ASP A 363 16.53 -21.80 6.82
N GLU A 364 15.67 -21.35 7.73
CA GLU A 364 14.36 -21.95 7.98
C GLU A 364 13.35 -21.59 6.88
N ILE A 365 13.39 -20.37 6.34
CA ILE A 365 12.49 -19.92 5.25
C ILE A 365 12.86 -20.59 3.92
N PHE A 366 14.16 -20.66 3.61
CA PHE A 366 14.69 -21.21 2.37
C PHE A 366 15.06 -22.70 2.49
N ILE A 367 14.39 -23.40 3.39
CA ILE A 367 14.58 -24.83 3.54
C ILE A 367 14.29 -25.55 2.20
N SER A 368 15.12 -26.53 1.85
CA SER A 368 15.09 -27.14 0.51
C SER A 368 13.99 -28.20 0.39
N VAL A 369 12.74 -27.75 0.46
CA VAL A 369 11.51 -28.55 0.33
C VAL A 369 10.50 -27.78 -0.53
N ASP A 370 9.52 -28.49 -1.10
CA ASP A 370 8.47 -27.85 -1.89
C ASP A 370 7.38 -27.21 -1.03
N ASP A 371 6.56 -26.35 -1.65
CA ASP A 371 5.47 -25.61 -0.98
C ASP A 371 4.50 -26.53 -0.22
N ASN A 372 4.20 -27.72 -0.76
CA ASN A 372 3.30 -28.68 -0.12
C ASN A 372 3.94 -29.32 1.12
N THR A 373 5.20 -29.70 1.02
CA THR A 373 5.97 -30.27 2.14
C THR A 373 6.12 -29.24 3.25
N ILE A 374 6.31 -27.96 2.91
CA ILE A 374 6.30 -26.88 3.90
C ILE A 374 4.97 -26.84 4.62
N LEU A 375 3.84 -26.84 3.92
CA LEU A 375 2.52 -26.91 4.55
C LEU A 375 2.35 -28.14 5.44
N GLN A 376 2.83 -29.32 5.02
CA GLN A 376 2.79 -30.54 5.82
C GLN A 376 3.63 -30.43 7.10
N ILE A 377 4.78 -29.75 7.05
CA ILE A 377 5.55 -29.45 8.25
C ILE A 377 4.78 -28.50 9.17
N PHE A 378 4.18 -27.45 8.62
CA PHE A 378 3.33 -26.54 9.39
C PHE A 378 2.08 -27.21 9.97
N ALA A 379 1.55 -28.23 9.30
CA ALA A 379 0.41 -29.03 9.73
C ALA A 379 0.75 -30.08 10.80
N ASP A 380 2.03 -30.25 11.16
CA ASP A 380 2.55 -31.30 12.04
C ASP A 380 2.33 -32.72 11.49
N GLU A 381 2.23 -32.86 10.16
CA GLU A 381 2.14 -34.15 9.46
C GLU A 381 3.53 -34.73 9.16
N VAL A 382 4.53 -33.86 8.98
CA VAL A 382 5.92 -34.22 8.65
C VAL A 382 6.88 -33.40 9.51
N THR A 383 7.91 -34.04 10.05
CA THR A 383 8.97 -33.33 10.80
C THR A 383 10.19 -33.10 9.93
N HIS A 384 10.83 -31.93 10.03
CA HIS A 384 12.10 -31.65 9.37
C HIS A 384 13.15 -31.15 10.37
N LYS A 385 14.37 -31.71 10.34
CA LYS A 385 15.44 -31.37 11.31
C LYS A 385 15.81 -29.89 11.33
N GLY A 386 15.74 -29.24 10.18
CA GLY A 386 16.03 -27.81 10.00
C GLY A 386 14.85 -26.87 10.29
N LEU A 387 13.66 -27.38 10.63
CA LEU A 387 12.49 -26.54 10.92
C LEU A 387 11.71 -27.11 12.10
N ASN A 388 11.85 -26.48 13.27
CA ASN A 388 11.15 -26.88 14.49
C ASN A 388 10.13 -25.81 14.89
N LEU A 389 8.86 -26.18 14.83
CA LEU A 389 7.71 -25.31 15.13
C LEU A 389 7.26 -25.41 16.60
N GLY A 390 7.77 -26.38 17.37
CA GLY A 390 7.28 -26.66 18.72
C GLY A 390 5.92 -27.37 18.74
N PRO A 391 5.38 -27.70 19.93
CA PRO A 391 4.17 -28.49 20.06
C PRO A 391 2.89 -27.68 19.79
N SER A 392 1.94 -28.30 19.06
CA SER A 392 0.55 -27.85 18.90
C SER A 392 0.35 -26.38 18.49
N PRO A 393 1.00 -25.89 17.42
CA PRO A 393 0.87 -24.49 17.05
C PRO A 393 -0.53 -24.23 16.48
N LYS A 394 -1.14 -23.09 16.84
CA LYS A 394 -2.42 -22.66 16.26
C LYS A 394 -2.30 -22.53 14.73
N SER A 395 -1.08 -22.26 14.24
CA SER A 395 -0.74 -22.24 12.82
C SER A 395 -1.08 -23.56 12.10
N ALA A 396 -1.01 -24.72 12.76
CA ALA A 396 -1.26 -26.03 12.12
C ALA A 396 -2.68 -26.17 11.56
N SER A 397 -3.67 -25.50 12.15
CA SER A 397 -5.04 -25.49 11.65
C SER A 397 -5.17 -24.75 10.31
N LEU A 398 -4.45 -23.63 10.14
CA LEU A 398 -4.40 -22.88 8.89
C LEU A 398 -3.68 -23.70 7.80
N ALA A 399 -2.58 -24.37 8.14
CA ALA A 399 -1.84 -25.21 7.20
C ALA A 399 -2.69 -26.38 6.69
N ARG A 400 -3.37 -27.11 7.59
CA ARG A 400 -4.34 -28.15 7.23
C ARG A 400 -5.48 -27.60 6.37
N GLY A 401 -6.00 -26.42 6.70
CA GLY A 401 -7.00 -25.74 5.88
C GLY A 401 -6.55 -25.48 4.44
N ILE A 402 -5.27 -25.15 4.23
CA ILE A 402 -4.70 -24.97 2.89
C ILE A 402 -4.54 -26.34 2.19
N LEU A 403 -3.96 -27.34 2.86
CA LEU A 403 -3.73 -28.69 2.34
C LEU A 403 -5.04 -29.38 1.92
N ASP A 404 -6.05 -29.36 2.80
CA ASP A 404 -7.36 -29.98 2.59
C ASP A 404 -8.27 -29.11 1.71
N ARG A 405 -7.78 -27.94 1.27
CA ARG A 405 -8.53 -26.94 0.50
C ARG A 405 -9.80 -26.44 1.21
N ASN A 406 -9.82 -26.55 2.55
CA ASN A 406 -10.79 -25.90 3.43
C ASN A 406 -10.40 -24.43 3.66
N LEU A 407 -10.49 -23.63 2.59
CA LEU A 407 -10.13 -22.22 2.60
C LEU A 407 -11.18 -21.37 3.33
N LEU A 408 -10.72 -20.28 3.94
CA LEU A 408 -11.63 -19.33 4.60
C LEU A 408 -12.57 -18.66 3.59
N HIS A 409 -13.79 -18.40 4.07
CA HIS A 409 -14.89 -17.84 3.31
C HIS A 409 -15.02 -16.33 3.53
N ARG A 410 -15.42 -15.59 2.50
CA ARG A 410 -15.67 -14.15 2.61
C ARG A 410 -16.88 -13.89 3.52
N ALA A 411 -16.65 -13.20 4.63
CA ALA A 411 -17.71 -12.69 5.50
C ALA A 411 -18.05 -11.23 5.20
N PHE A 412 -17.10 -10.44 4.68
CA PHE A 412 -17.32 -9.04 4.36
C PHE A 412 -16.50 -8.64 3.14
N ALA A 413 -17.04 -7.77 2.30
CA ALA A 413 -16.36 -7.21 1.14
C ALA A 413 -16.41 -5.69 1.21
N PHE A 414 -15.27 -5.04 0.98
CA PHE A 414 -15.16 -3.58 1.04
C PHE A 414 -14.35 -3.06 -0.15
N ARG A 415 -14.83 -1.98 -0.78
CA ARG A 415 -14.14 -1.27 -1.87
C ARG A 415 -14.62 0.17 -1.89
N GLY A 416 -13.86 1.09 -2.48
CA GLY A 416 -14.24 2.51 -2.55
C GLY A 416 -15.65 2.72 -3.11
N ARG A 417 -15.98 2.03 -4.22
CA ARG A 417 -17.33 2.06 -4.83
C ARG A 417 -18.44 1.42 -3.99
N PHE A 418 -18.12 0.57 -3.01
CA PHE A 418 -19.13 0.03 -2.10
C PHE A 418 -19.46 0.99 -0.96
N ILE A 419 -18.65 2.02 -0.69
CA ILE A 419 -18.95 2.96 0.40
C ILE A 419 -20.28 3.64 0.11
N ALA A 420 -21.26 3.43 0.99
CA ALA A 420 -22.61 3.93 0.83
C ALA A 420 -22.62 5.45 0.99
N SER A 421 -23.27 6.16 0.07
CA SER A 421 -23.44 7.61 0.16
C SER A 421 -24.82 7.97 0.73
N PRO A 422 -24.93 9.07 1.49
CA PRO A 422 -26.22 9.63 1.92
C PRO A 422 -27.22 9.84 0.76
N PRO A 423 -28.55 9.73 0.98
CA PRO A 423 -29.55 10.26 0.06
C PRO A 423 -29.32 11.76 -0.17
N GLY A 424 -29.61 12.25 -1.36
CA GLY A 424 -29.70 13.69 -1.63
C GLY A 424 -28.36 14.42 -1.78
N VAL A 425 -27.23 13.75 -1.55
CA VAL A 425 -25.90 14.31 -1.86
C VAL A 425 -25.65 14.23 -3.37
N LYS A 426 -25.17 15.33 -3.96
CA LYS A 426 -24.79 15.38 -5.39
C LYS A 426 -23.71 14.34 -5.71
N ASP A 427 -23.79 13.72 -6.87
CA ASP A 427 -22.87 12.63 -7.28
C ASP A 427 -21.39 13.01 -7.17
N THR A 428 -21.02 14.25 -7.54
CA THR A 428 -19.64 14.75 -7.45
C THR A 428 -19.12 14.79 -6.01
N THR A 429 -19.97 15.22 -5.07
CA THR A 429 -19.64 15.27 -3.64
C THR A 429 -19.62 13.87 -3.04
N ALA A 430 -20.53 13.00 -3.49
CA ALA A 430 -20.56 11.60 -3.09
C ALA A 430 -19.28 10.86 -3.53
N ASP A 431 -18.80 11.07 -4.75
CA ASP A 431 -17.54 10.52 -5.26
C ASP A 431 -16.32 11.01 -4.46
N ALA A 432 -16.24 12.31 -4.18
CA ALA A 432 -15.17 12.89 -3.38
C ALA A 432 -15.15 12.29 -1.95
N ASN A 433 -16.31 12.16 -1.31
CA ASN A 433 -16.44 11.53 0.01
C ASN A 433 -16.00 10.06 -0.03
N ARG A 434 -16.45 9.28 -1.03
CA ARG A 434 -16.04 7.88 -1.20
C ARG A 434 -14.53 7.75 -1.35
N GLN A 435 -13.91 8.61 -2.17
CA GLN A 435 -12.47 8.60 -2.38
C GLN A 435 -11.69 8.91 -1.08
N ALA A 436 -12.12 9.91 -0.32
CA ALA A 436 -11.47 10.28 0.94
C ALA A 436 -11.61 9.17 2.01
N LEU A 437 -12.81 8.60 2.16
CA LEU A 437 -13.06 7.48 3.08
C LEU A 437 -12.28 6.23 2.66
N TRP A 438 -12.22 5.93 1.36
CA TRP A 438 -11.42 4.83 0.83
C TRP A 438 -9.93 4.99 1.14
N ALA A 439 -9.38 6.19 0.93
CA ALA A 439 -7.98 6.47 1.25
C ALA A 439 -7.65 6.23 2.73
N ARG A 440 -8.56 6.56 3.65
CA ARG A 440 -8.40 6.26 5.09
C ARG A 440 -8.35 4.75 5.37
N ILE A 441 -9.24 3.98 4.75
CA ILE A 441 -9.27 2.51 4.89
C ILE A 441 -7.97 1.93 4.34
N VAL A 442 -7.55 2.33 3.14
CA VAL A 442 -6.30 1.87 2.50
C VAL A 442 -5.11 2.18 3.40
N LYS A 443 -4.97 3.42 3.90
CA LYS A 443 -3.88 3.82 4.81
C LYS A 443 -3.83 2.95 6.07
N SER A 444 -4.98 2.65 6.67
CA SER A 444 -5.05 1.78 7.86
C SER A 444 -4.71 0.32 7.59
N LEU A 445 -4.86 -0.14 6.34
CA LEU A 445 -4.67 -1.53 5.92
C LEU A 445 -3.45 -1.72 5.02
N ASP A 446 -2.60 -0.71 4.90
CA ASP A 446 -1.40 -0.77 4.08
C ASP A 446 -0.38 -1.75 4.66
N THR A 447 -0.34 -1.86 5.99
CA THR A 447 0.56 -2.76 6.71
C THR A 447 -0.13 -4.07 7.11
N VAL A 448 0.65 -5.15 7.15
CA VAL A 448 0.18 -6.46 7.65
C VAL A 448 -0.27 -6.38 9.12
N ALA A 449 0.41 -5.57 9.93
CA ALA A 449 0.03 -5.32 11.32
C ALA A 449 -1.34 -4.65 11.44
N GLY A 450 -1.62 -3.63 10.61
CA GLY A 450 -2.92 -2.96 10.56
C GLY A 450 -4.06 -3.90 10.18
N ARG A 451 -3.83 -4.80 9.21
CA ARG A 451 -4.79 -5.84 8.82
C ARG A 451 -5.05 -6.85 9.92
N TYR A 452 -3.99 -7.25 10.64
CA TYR A 452 -4.13 -8.17 11.77
C TYR A 452 -4.95 -7.54 12.90
N ALA A 453 -4.60 -6.33 13.32
CA ALA A 453 -5.29 -5.62 14.40
C ALA A 453 -6.79 -5.44 14.08
N LEU A 454 -7.13 -5.13 12.82
CA LEU A 454 -8.53 -5.08 12.41
C LEU A 454 -9.22 -6.45 12.47
N GLY A 455 -8.53 -7.53 12.07
CA GLY A 455 -9.09 -8.89 12.18
C GLY A 455 -9.34 -9.32 13.63
N GLU A 456 -8.47 -8.95 14.56
CA GLU A 456 -8.62 -9.20 15.99
C GLU A 456 -9.77 -8.39 16.60
N GLU A 457 -9.93 -7.13 16.21
CA GLU A 457 -11.07 -6.30 16.60
C GLU A 457 -12.39 -6.92 16.12
N ILE A 458 -12.46 -7.36 14.86
CA ILE A 458 -13.63 -8.07 14.31
C ILE A 458 -13.90 -9.37 15.07
N TYR A 459 -12.86 -10.12 15.43
CA TYR A 459 -13.00 -11.33 16.24
C TYR A 459 -13.65 -11.05 17.60
N ASN A 460 -13.16 -10.04 18.32
CA ASN A 460 -13.69 -9.69 19.64
C ASN A 460 -15.15 -9.25 19.55
N VAL A 461 -15.50 -8.41 18.57
CA VAL A 461 -16.90 -8.00 18.34
C VAL A 461 -17.78 -9.19 17.93
N ALA A 462 -17.28 -10.12 17.10
CA ALA A 462 -18.02 -11.31 16.71
C ALA A 462 -18.32 -12.22 17.90
N LEU A 463 -17.35 -12.40 18.80
CA LEU A 463 -17.53 -13.19 20.02
C LEU A 463 -18.57 -12.54 20.96
N THR A 464 -18.49 -11.21 21.15
CA THR A 464 -19.49 -10.46 21.91
C THR A 464 -20.89 -10.59 21.31
N CYS A 465 -21.02 -10.45 19.99
CA CYS A 465 -22.29 -10.66 19.29
C CYS A 465 -22.82 -12.08 19.52
N ALA A 466 -22.00 -13.12 19.34
CA ALA A 466 -22.41 -14.50 19.54
C ALA A 466 -22.88 -14.78 20.99
N ASN A 467 -22.26 -14.15 21.98
CA ASN A 467 -22.66 -14.26 23.39
C ASN A 467 -23.99 -13.59 23.67
N VAL A 468 -24.19 -12.36 23.20
CA VAL A 468 -25.44 -11.62 23.39
C VAL A 468 -26.60 -12.29 22.68
N LEU A 469 -26.41 -12.73 21.43
CA LEU A 469 -27.45 -13.40 20.65
C LEU A 469 -27.86 -14.74 21.28
N GLN A 470 -26.92 -15.47 21.91
CA GLN A 470 -27.27 -16.65 22.70
C GLN A 470 -28.07 -16.28 23.95
N ALA A 471 -27.62 -15.29 24.72
CA ALA A 471 -28.28 -14.87 25.95
C ALA A 471 -29.71 -14.33 25.71
N ALA A 472 -29.92 -13.66 24.58
CA ALA A 472 -31.23 -13.15 24.16
C ALA A 472 -32.22 -14.27 23.73
N GLY A 473 -31.78 -15.53 23.69
CA GLY A 473 -32.64 -16.66 23.32
C GLY A 473 -33.17 -16.58 21.89
N ILE A 474 -32.49 -15.84 21.00
CA ILE A 474 -32.84 -15.79 19.58
C ILE A 474 -32.67 -17.20 19.01
N GLN A 475 -33.78 -17.93 18.93
CA GLN A 475 -33.76 -19.33 18.52
C GLN A 475 -33.38 -19.46 17.05
N GLY A 476 -32.21 -20.07 16.85
CA GLY A 476 -31.77 -20.71 15.62
C GLY A 476 -30.65 -21.67 16.02
N GLU A 477 -30.62 -22.88 15.47
CA GLU A 477 -29.71 -23.98 15.83
C GLU A 477 -28.18 -23.67 15.71
N GLY A 478 -27.79 -22.41 15.45
CA GLY A 478 -26.42 -21.99 15.14
C GLY A 478 -25.67 -21.17 16.20
N MET A 479 -26.31 -20.55 17.20
CA MET A 479 -25.60 -19.55 18.04
C MET A 479 -24.53 -20.13 18.97
N GLU A 480 -24.82 -21.24 19.63
CA GLU A 480 -23.82 -21.97 20.42
C GLU A 480 -22.70 -22.51 19.52
N ARG A 481 -23.06 -22.99 18.33
CA ARG A 481 -22.10 -23.42 17.31
C ARG A 481 -21.20 -22.28 16.85
N TYR A 482 -21.73 -21.06 16.69
CA TYR A 482 -20.92 -19.90 16.31
C TYR A 482 -19.89 -19.55 17.37
N ARG A 483 -20.29 -19.50 18.65
CA ARG A 483 -19.34 -19.25 19.74
C ARG A 483 -18.27 -20.33 19.79
N ASN A 484 -18.66 -21.60 19.81
CA ASN A 484 -17.73 -22.72 19.89
C ASN A 484 -16.75 -22.70 18.70
N ALA A 485 -17.22 -22.38 17.50
CA ALA A 485 -16.39 -22.26 16.31
C ALA A 485 -15.43 -21.05 16.38
N LEU A 486 -15.89 -19.90 16.89
CA LEU A 486 -15.04 -18.72 17.13
C LEU A 486 -13.96 -19.03 18.17
N GLU A 487 -14.31 -19.65 19.30
CA GLU A 487 -13.37 -20.00 20.36
C GLU A 487 -12.35 -21.05 19.91
N THR A 488 -12.80 -22.05 19.14
CA THR A 488 -11.92 -23.10 18.58
C THR A 488 -10.94 -22.52 17.57
N GLY A 489 -11.40 -21.64 16.68
CA GLY A 489 -10.56 -21.02 15.66
C GLY A 489 -9.66 -19.90 16.19
N GLY A 490 -10.17 -19.09 17.11
CA GLY A 490 -9.51 -17.88 17.60
C GLY A 490 -9.39 -16.77 16.54
N PRO A 491 -8.76 -15.64 16.91
CA PRO A 491 -8.54 -14.49 16.01
C PRO A 491 -7.65 -14.83 14.81
N GLU A 492 -6.92 -15.94 14.86
CA GLU A 492 -6.06 -16.42 13.78
C GLU A 492 -6.86 -16.75 12.51
N HIS A 493 -8.14 -17.10 12.64
CA HIS A 493 -9.01 -17.47 11.51
C HIS A 493 -9.84 -16.30 10.96
N ILE A 494 -9.69 -15.09 11.49
CA ILE A 494 -10.33 -13.88 10.93
C ILE A 494 -9.26 -13.03 10.25
N LEU A 495 -9.29 -13.06 8.91
CA LEU A 495 -8.28 -12.45 8.07
C LEU A 495 -8.85 -11.24 7.34
N VAL A 496 -8.17 -10.10 7.44
CA VAL A 496 -8.44 -8.95 6.57
C VAL A 496 -7.39 -8.95 5.48
N ASP A 497 -7.82 -9.01 4.22
CA ASP A 497 -6.95 -8.86 3.07
C ASP A 497 -7.36 -7.64 2.23
N LEU A 498 -6.35 -6.91 1.78
CA LEU A 498 -6.49 -5.85 0.80
C LEU A 498 -5.32 -5.97 -0.20
N PRO A 499 -5.59 -6.34 -1.46
CA PRO A 499 -4.55 -6.46 -2.47
C PRO A 499 -3.77 -5.15 -2.63
N ALA A 500 -2.45 -5.22 -2.83
CA ALA A 500 -1.63 -4.05 -3.12
C ALA A 500 -1.97 -3.49 -4.51
N LEU A 501 -1.86 -2.16 -4.68
CA LEU A 501 -1.98 -1.55 -6.01
C LEU A 501 -0.60 -1.52 -6.66
N LYS A 502 -0.41 -2.27 -7.76
CA LYS A 502 0.78 -2.18 -8.61
C LYS A 502 0.46 -1.27 -9.81
N ALA A 503 0.58 0.04 -9.61
CA ALA A 503 0.35 1.04 -10.64
C ALA A 503 1.69 1.62 -11.12
N ASP A 504 2.17 1.16 -12.28
CA ASP A 504 3.41 1.69 -12.86
C ASP A 504 3.06 2.77 -13.89
N ALA A 505 3.57 3.99 -13.69
CA ALA A 505 3.48 5.03 -14.72
C ALA A 505 4.24 4.58 -15.97
N ILE A 506 3.67 4.73 -17.17
CA ILE A 506 4.37 4.40 -18.42
C ILE A 506 5.55 5.35 -18.60
N ARG A 507 6.74 4.78 -18.75
CA ARG A 507 8.01 5.47 -18.97
C ARG A 507 8.83 4.86 -20.10
N ILE A 508 8.38 3.77 -20.72
CA ILE A 508 9.03 3.30 -21.94
C ILE A 508 8.97 4.41 -22.99
N LEU A 509 10.09 4.59 -23.68
CA LEU A 509 10.23 5.58 -24.74
C LEU A 509 9.92 4.95 -26.08
N ALA A 510 9.42 5.79 -26.99
CA ALA A 510 9.17 5.37 -28.35
C ALA A 510 9.64 6.38 -29.37
N ARG A 511 10.10 5.84 -30.50
CA ARG A 511 10.41 6.62 -31.69
C ARG A 511 9.19 6.72 -32.59
N TYR A 512 8.77 7.94 -32.85
CA TYR A 512 7.73 8.26 -33.81
C TYR A 512 8.29 8.35 -35.24
N PRO A 513 7.46 8.22 -36.29
CA PRO A 513 7.91 8.28 -37.68
C PRO A 513 8.65 9.57 -38.06
N ASN A 514 8.38 10.67 -37.37
CA ASN A 514 9.07 11.96 -37.54
C ASN A 514 10.43 12.01 -36.82
N GLY A 515 10.87 10.93 -36.18
CA GLY A 515 12.11 10.82 -35.41
C GLY A 515 12.03 11.32 -33.97
N ALA A 516 10.91 11.90 -33.54
CA ALA A 516 10.71 12.36 -32.16
C ALA A 516 10.66 11.18 -31.19
N ILE A 517 11.27 11.35 -30.03
CA ILE A 517 11.28 10.40 -28.92
C ILE A 517 10.48 11.00 -27.77
N LYS A 518 9.45 10.27 -27.33
CA LYS A 518 8.64 10.62 -26.16
C LYS A 518 8.00 9.38 -25.55
N VAL A 519 7.39 9.53 -24.38
CA VAL A 519 6.50 8.50 -23.84
C VAL A 519 5.32 8.32 -24.81
N PRO A 520 4.98 7.08 -25.20
CA PRO A 520 3.87 6.85 -26.12
C PRO A 520 2.54 7.35 -25.56
N GLU A 521 1.77 8.01 -26.43
CA GLU A 521 0.36 8.30 -26.18
C GLU A 521 -0.47 7.08 -26.58
N PHE A 522 -0.95 6.36 -25.57
CA PHE A 522 -1.84 5.22 -25.77
C PHE A 522 -3.30 5.66 -25.80
N SER A 523 -4.10 4.92 -26.57
CA SER A 523 -5.56 5.03 -26.55
C SER A 523 -6.14 4.70 -25.17
N PHE A 524 -5.40 3.86 -24.44
CA PHE A 524 -5.65 3.45 -23.07
C PHE A 524 -4.65 4.11 -22.13
N ASN A 525 -5.10 4.93 -21.17
CA ASN A 525 -4.22 5.49 -20.15
C ASN A 525 -4.20 4.56 -18.91
N PRO A 526 -3.16 3.73 -18.70
CA PRO A 526 -3.10 2.79 -17.58
C PRO A 526 -3.04 3.47 -16.21
N VAL A 527 -2.55 4.71 -16.09
CA VAL A 527 -2.58 5.44 -14.81
C VAL A 527 -4.03 5.79 -14.47
N LYS A 528 -4.77 6.38 -15.42
CA LYS A 528 -6.21 6.65 -15.24
C LYS A 528 -6.99 5.37 -14.98
N TRP A 529 -6.64 4.29 -15.68
CA TRP A 529 -7.30 3.00 -15.49
C TRP A 529 -6.94 2.33 -14.18
N SER A 530 -5.71 2.48 -13.69
CA SER A 530 -5.29 2.00 -12.38
C SER A 530 -5.98 2.79 -11.26
N HIS A 531 -6.12 4.11 -11.40
CA HIS A 531 -6.93 4.93 -10.50
C HIS A 531 -8.40 4.50 -10.53
N ALA A 532 -8.95 4.23 -11.72
CA ALA A 532 -10.30 3.71 -11.87
C ALA A 532 -10.43 2.32 -11.22
N TYR A 533 -9.44 1.44 -11.41
CA TYR A 533 -9.38 0.11 -10.79
C TYR A 533 -9.34 0.23 -9.26
N GLU A 534 -8.51 1.12 -8.72
CA GLU A 534 -8.37 1.35 -7.28
C GLU A 534 -9.70 1.69 -6.61
N LEU A 535 -10.51 2.55 -7.22
CA LEU A 535 -11.81 2.92 -6.64
C LEU A 535 -12.92 1.91 -6.98
N GLN A 536 -12.91 1.38 -8.20
CA GLN A 536 -14.05 0.62 -8.73
C GLN A 536 -13.93 -0.89 -8.56
N LYS A 537 -12.72 -1.44 -8.49
CA LYS A 537 -12.44 -2.87 -8.60
C LYS A 537 -11.56 -3.44 -7.48
N ARG A 538 -10.61 -2.67 -6.93
CA ARG A 538 -9.77 -3.09 -5.80
C ARG A 538 -10.66 -3.38 -4.59
N THR A 539 -10.89 -4.67 -4.37
CA THR A 539 -11.83 -5.15 -3.35
C THR A 539 -11.02 -5.84 -2.26
N GLY A 540 -11.17 -5.35 -1.03
CA GLY A 540 -10.69 -6.04 0.16
C GLY A 540 -11.77 -6.96 0.72
N TYR A 541 -11.34 -7.95 1.49
CA TYR A 541 -12.21 -8.95 2.08
C TYR A 541 -11.87 -9.20 3.55
N VAL A 542 -12.89 -9.51 4.34
CA VAL A 542 -12.75 -10.20 5.62
C VAL A 542 -13.08 -11.67 5.38
N PHE A 543 -12.16 -12.56 5.69
CA PHE A 543 -12.32 -14.00 5.58
C PHE A 543 -12.46 -14.63 6.96
N CYS A 544 -13.29 -15.67 7.07
CA CYS A 544 -13.44 -16.49 8.28
C CYS A 544 -13.88 -17.92 7.96
N ALA A 545 -13.94 -18.79 8.98
CA ALA A 545 -14.48 -20.13 8.82
C ALA A 545 -15.96 -20.08 8.37
N ARG A 546 -16.37 -21.00 7.50
CA ARG A 546 -17.70 -21.01 6.88
C ARG A 546 -18.85 -20.91 7.89
N GLU A 547 -18.69 -21.55 9.04
CA GLU A 547 -19.72 -21.67 10.07
C GLU A 547 -20.04 -20.33 10.74
N VAL A 548 -19.07 -19.42 10.82
CA VAL A 548 -19.21 -18.14 11.56
C VAL A 548 -19.40 -16.95 10.64
N VAL A 549 -19.56 -17.18 9.33
CA VAL A 549 -19.76 -16.12 8.32
C VAL A 549 -20.85 -15.11 8.70
N PRO A 550 -22.06 -15.51 9.17
CA PRO A 550 -23.11 -14.56 9.53
C PRO A 550 -22.69 -13.59 10.65
N VAL A 551 -22.14 -14.12 11.74
CA VAL A 551 -21.78 -13.31 12.92
C VAL A 551 -20.53 -12.47 12.66
N VAL A 552 -19.56 -12.98 11.89
CA VAL A 552 -18.38 -12.22 11.47
C VAL A 552 -18.76 -11.12 10.48
N ALA A 553 -19.73 -11.35 9.60
CA ALA A 553 -20.24 -10.32 8.68
C ALA A 553 -20.87 -9.15 9.45
N LEU A 554 -21.70 -9.45 10.46
CA LEU A 554 -22.28 -8.45 11.36
C LEU A 554 -21.18 -7.68 12.13
N ALA A 555 -20.24 -8.41 12.72
CA ALA A 555 -19.12 -7.80 13.46
C ALA A 555 -18.26 -6.90 12.57
N ALA A 556 -17.96 -7.34 11.34
CA ALA A 556 -17.23 -6.52 10.37
C ALA A 556 -18.01 -5.25 10.00
N LYS A 557 -19.33 -5.31 9.85
CA LYS A 557 -20.16 -4.11 9.61
C LYS A 557 -20.09 -3.13 10.79
N ILE A 558 -20.21 -3.63 12.03
CA ILE A 558 -20.09 -2.82 13.25
C ILE A 558 -18.72 -2.17 13.33
N VAL A 559 -17.64 -2.95 13.16
CA VAL A 559 -16.26 -2.45 13.25
C VAL A 559 -15.94 -1.45 12.15
N PHE A 560 -16.39 -1.67 10.91
CA PHE A 560 -16.16 -0.70 9.84
C PHE A 560 -16.90 0.61 10.08
N LEU A 561 -18.11 0.54 10.64
CA LEU A 561 -18.86 1.75 11.01
C LEU A 561 -18.18 2.48 12.17
N SER A 562 -17.84 1.79 13.26
CA SER A 562 -17.21 2.43 14.42
C SER A 562 -15.82 2.99 14.12
N ARG A 563 -15.00 2.24 13.38
CA ARG A 563 -13.61 2.59 13.13
C ARG A 563 -13.44 3.56 11.97
N PHE A 564 -14.18 3.35 10.87
CA PHE A 564 -14.01 4.13 9.64
C PHE A 564 -15.17 5.07 9.33
N GLY A 565 -16.29 4.98 10.07
CA GLY A 565 -17.47 5.79 9.79
C GLY A 565 -18.16 5.39 8.48
N VAL A 566 -17.99 4.15 8.03
CA VAL A 566 -18.50 3.70 6.72
C VAL A 566 -19.44 2.53 6.85
N THR A 567 -20.50 2.56 6.04
CA THR A 567 -21.28 1.38 5.70
C THR A 567 -21.03 1.00 4.24
N MET A 568 -21.04 -0.29 3.95
CA MET A 568 -20.99 -0.78 2.57
C MET A 568 -22.43 -0.89 2.03
N ALA A 569 -22.62 -0.51 0.78
CA ALA A 569 -23.88 -0.59 0.07
C ALA A 569 -24.28 -2.06 -0.17
N ARG A 570 -25.56 -2.30 -0.46
CA ARG A 570 -26.12 -3.67 -0.62
C ARG A 570 -25.44 -4.48 -1.72
N GLU A 571 -24.84 -3.83 -2.71
CA GLU A 571 -24.04 -4.48 -3.75
C GLU A 571 -22.85 -5.25 -3.17
N ALA A 572 -22.29 -4.79 -2.04
CA ALA A 572 -21.21 -5.48 -1.33
C ALA A 572 -21.70 -6.82 -0.75
N ASP A 573 -22.92 -6.85 -0.21
CA ASP A 573 -23.52 -8.06 0.35
C ASP A 573 -23.74 -9.15 -0.73
N GLY A 574 -23.96 -8.73 -1.99
CA GLY A 574 -24.01 -9.62 -3.15
C GLY A 574 -22.69 -10.35 -3.42
N TYR A 575 -21.53 -9.74 -3.10
CA TYR A 575 -20.21 -10.35 -3.31
C TYR A 575 -19.91 -11.46 -2.30
N ILE A 576 -20.51 -11.40 -1.12
CA ILE A 576 -20.32 -12.40 -0.06
C ILE A 576 -21.39 -13.50 -0.09
N LYS A 577 -22.52 -13.29 -0.79
CA LYS A 577 -23.68 -14.21 -0.83
C LYS A 577 -24.34 -14.41 0.56
N VAL A 578 -24.26 -13.38 1.40
CA VAL A 578 -24.71 -13.35 2.81
C VAL A 578 -25.86 -12.35 3.02
N SER A 579 -26.36 -11.75 1.93
CA SER A 579 -27.35 -10.64 1.92
C SER A 579 -28.69 -10.91 2.64
N SER A 580 -28.88 -12.10 3.22
CA SER A 580 -30.08 -12.53 3.94
C SER A 580 -29.78 -13.14 5.33
N GLN A 581 -28.59 -12.97 5.91
CA GLN A 581 -28.20 -13.72 7.13
C GLN A 581 -28.18 -12.89 8.43
N VAL A 582 -28.26 -11.55 8.36
CA VAL A 582 -28.35 -10.70 9.56
C VAL A 582 -29.82 -10.28 9.72
N GLU A 583 -30.51 -10.89 10.67
CA GLU A 583 -31.91 -10.61 10.97
C GLU A 583 -32.04 -9.32 11.79
N PRO A 584 -33.09 -8.49 11.58
CA PRO A 584 -33.35 -7.29 12.39
C PRO A 584 -33.43 -7.58 13.90
N SER A 585 -33.87 -8.80 14.27
CA SER A 585 -33.90 -9.25 15.66
C SER A 585 -32.53 -9.29 16.32
N TRP A 586 -31.45 -9.52 15.55
CA TRP A 586 -30.09 -9.54 16.07
C TRP A 586 -29.66 -8.14 16.48
N LEU A 587 -29.93 -7.15 15.63
CA LEU A 587 -29.61 -5.74 15.91
C LEU A 587 -30.36 -5.26 17.14
N GLN A 588 -31.66 -5.59 17.26
CA GLN A 588 -32.43 -5.23 18.45
C GLN A 588 -31.88 -5.87 19.73
N ALA A 589 -31.42 -7.13 19.69
CA ALA A 589 -30.80 -7.77 20.85
C ALA A 589 -29.47 -7.11 21.24
N LEU A 590 -28.68 -6.66 20.28
CA LEU A 590 -27.45 -5.90 20.55
C LEU A 590 -27.74 -4.52 21.15
N VAL A 591 -28.79 -3.84 20.69
CA VAL A 591 -29.27 -2.58 21.29
C VAL A 591 -29.71 -2.80 22.72
N ASN A 592 -30.51 -3.84 22.99
CA ASN A 592 -31.00 -4.15 24.34
C ASN A 592 -29.87 -4.53 25.32
N ALA A 593 -28.71 -4.96 24.80
CA ALA A 593 -27.54 -5.32 25.58
C ALA A 593 -26.48 -4.22 25.63
N ASP A 594 -26.81 -3.00 25.18
CA ASP A 594 -25.91 -1.83 25.13
C ASP A 594 -24.60 -2.09 24.37
N ILE A 595 -24.60 -3.03 23.40
CA ILE A 595 -23.43 -3.29 22.54
C ILE A 595 -23.34 -2.25 21.41
N ILE A 596 -24.49 -1.86 20.88
CA ILE A 596 -24.65 -0.80 19.88
C ILE A 596 -25.80 0.10 20.32
N ASP A 597 -25.77 1.37 19.93
CA ASP A 597 -26.91 2.26 20.13
C ASP A 597 -27.95 2.14 19.00
N GLN A 598 -29.10 2.80 19.18
CA GLN A 598 -30.16 2.81 18.17
C GLN A 598 -29.70 3.42 16.84
N ALA A 599 -28.82 4.44 16.88
CA ALA A 599 -28.35 5.10 15.66
C ALA A 599 -27.46 4.17 14.80
N VAL A 600 -26.60 3.37 15.46
CA VAL A 600 -25.81 2.32 14.84
C VAL A 600 -26.71 1.23 14.28
N SER A 601 -27.71 0.78 15.04
CA SER A 601 -28.70 -0.19 14.55
C SER A 601 -29.42 0.32 13.29
N ASP A 602 -29.82 1.60 13.29
CA ASP A 602 -30.47 2.24 12.15
C ASP A 602 -29.50 2.33 10.97
N HIS A 603 -28.22 2.66 11.16
CA HIS A 603 -27.22 2.67 10.07
C HIS A 603 -26.94 1.28 9.48
N LEU A 604 -27.02 0.22 10.30
CA LEU A 604 -26.85 -1.15 9.85
C LEU A 604 -28.11 -1.70 9.15
N SER A 605 -29.30 -1.18 9.50
CA SER A 605 -30.61 -1.60 8.98
C SER A 605 -31.06 -0.80 7.76
N ASP A 606 -31.08 0.52 7.90
CA ASP A 606 -31.40 1.49 6.87
C ASP A 606 -30.11 1.88 6.16
N ALA A 607 -30.00 1.42 4.91
CA ALA A 607 -28.88 1.73 4.05
C ALA A 607 -28.84 3.24 3.77
N ARG A 608 -28.12 4.02 4.61
CA ARG A 608 -27.36 5.28 4.37
C ARG A 608 -26.96 5.85 5.75
N HIS A 609 -25.77 6.39 6.01
CA HIS A 609 -25.09 7.52 5.35
C HIS A 609 -23.57 7.43 5.65
N SER A 610 -22.67 7.54 4.66
CA SER A 610 -21.22 7.75 4.95
C SER A 610 -20.84 9.20 4.70
N LEU A 611 -20.97 10.03 5.73
CA LEU A 611 -20.18 11.26 5.87
C LEU A 611 -18.95 10.94 6.73
N MET A 612 -17.95 11.79 6.66
CA MET A 612 -16.68 11.57 7.35
C MET A 612 -16.83 11.85 8.85
N THR A 613 -16.45 10.86 9.66
CA THR A 613 -16.21 11.07 11.09
C THR A 613 -14.94 11.89 11.29
N ILE A 614 -14.95 12.73 12.31
CA ILE A 614 -13.83 13.59 12.69
C ILE A 614 -12.89 12.80 13.60
N ARG A 615 -11.59 12.81 13.28
CA ARG A 615 -10.53 12.19 14.08
C ARG A 615 -9.56 13.25 14.59
N ALA A 616 -8.81 12.92 15.64
CA ALA A 616 -7.76 13.79 16.19
C ALA A 616 -6.79 14.31 15.12
N GLU A 617 -6.38 13.42 14.19
CA GLU A 617 -5.49 13.75 13.07
C GLU A 617 -6.09 14.76 12.06
N ASP A 618 -7.42 14.84 11.96
CA ASP A 618 -8.10 15.78 11.06
C ASP A 618 -8.07 17.21 11.59
N LEU A 619 -7.94 17.38 12.91
CA LEU A 619 -7.97 18.68 13.56
C LEU A 619 -6.67 19.47 13.39
N GLN A 620 -5.57 18.79 13.01
CA GLN A 620 -4.24 19.40 12.81
C GLN A 620 -3.72 20.19 14.03
N VAL A 621 -3.93 19.63 15.22
CA VAL A 621 -3.42 20.21 16.48
C VAL A 621 -1.87 20.22 16.45
N PRO A 622 -1.21 21.38 16.70
CA PRO A 622 0.24 21.46 16.71
C PRO A 622 0.87 20.65 17.86
N GLU A 623 2.05 20.06 17.64
CA GLU A 623 2.76 19.27 18.67
C GLU A 623 3.00 20.05 19.98
N GLY A 624 3.24 21.37 19.88
CA GLY A 624 3.43 22.23 21.06
C GLY A 624 2.20 22.33 21.97
N TRP A 625 0.99 22.07 21.46
CA TRP A 625 -0.24 22.04 22.26
C TRP A 625 -0.41 20.73 23.02
N LEU A 626 0.19 19.65 22.53
CA LEU A 626 0.12 18.31 23.12
C LEU A 626 1.10 18.12 24.29
N GLN A 627 2.00 19.09 24.52
CA GLN A 627 2.93 19.06 25.65
C GLN A 627 2.21 19.26 26.99
N ASP A 628 1.19 20.13 27.01
CA ASP A 628 0.40 20.44 28.19
C ASP A 628 -0.73 19.41 28.41
N ASP A 629 -1.28 18.84 27.33
CA ASP A 629 -2.32 17.81 27.35
C ASP A 629 -2.19 16.89 26.11
N GLN A 630 -1.69 15.66 26.33
CA GLN A 630 -1.45 14.70 25.25
C GLN A 630 -2.74 14.18 24.60
N ASP A 631 -3.87 14.22 25.30
CA ASP A 631 -5.15 13.68 24.84
C ASP A 631 -6.07 14.75 24.22
N PHE A 632 -5.67 16.02 24.26
CA PHE A 632 -6.49 17.16 23.81
C PHE A 632 -7.08 16.97 22.41
N ALA A 633 -6.28 16.51 21.44
CA ALA A 633 -6.75 16.32 20.07
C ALA A 633 -7.83 15.22 19.97
N ALA A 634 -7.69 14.14 20.73
CA ALA A 634 -8.67 13.05 20.77
C ALA A 634 -9.96 13.49 21.49
N GLN A 635 -9.83 14.20 22.61
CA GLN A 635 -10.96 14.75 23.35
C GLN A 635 -11.75 15.75 22.49
N LEU A 636 -11.06 16.71 21.85
CA LEU A 636 -11.69 17.70 20.99
C LEU A 636 -12.41 17.06 19.80
N ALA A 637 -11.79 16.06 19.15
CA ALA A 637 -12.44 15.33 18.05
C ALA A 637 -13.71 14.63 18.51
N ASN A 638 -13.67 13.95 19.66
CA ASN A 638 -14.82 13.28 20.25
C ASN A 638 -15.94 14.27 20.61
N GLU A 639 -15.61 15.43 21.20
CA GLU A 639 -16.60 16.45 21.55
C GLU A 639 -17.30 17.00 20.30
N ILE A 640 -16.55 17.30 19.24
CA ILE A 640 -17.13 17.76 17.97
C ILE A 640 -18.00 16.65 17.36
N GLN A 641 -17.51 15.41 17.34
CA GLN A 641 -18.21 14.27 16.74
C GLN A 641 -19.53 13.93 17.45
N GLN A 642 -19.60 14.07 18.77
CA GLN A 642 -20.84 13.89 19.55
C GLN A 642 -21.95 14.86 19.13
N ARG A 643 -21.56 16.06 18.67
CA ARG A 643 -22.49 17.14 18.28
C ARG A 643 -22.79 17.11 16.79
N LEU A 644 -21.88 16.56 15.99
CA LEU A 644 -22.03 16.26 14.56
C LEU A 644 -22.33 14.78 14.34
N SER A 645 -23.44 14.30 14.89
CA SER A 645 -23.86 12.89 14.78
C SER A 645 -23.94 12.40 13.33
N GLY A 646 -24.21 13.30 12.37
CA GLY A 646 -24.25 12.98 10.94
C GLY A 646 -22.91 13.05 10.22
N GLY A 647 -21.83 13.52 10.84
CA GLY A 647 -20.50 13.68 10.22
C GLY A 647 -20.40 14.86 9.23
N LEU A 648 -19.24 15.01 8.58
CA LEU A 648 -18.93 16.08 7.61
C LEU A 648 -18.67 15.55 6.20
N THR A 649 -18.90 16.37 5.17
CA THR A 649 -18.37 16.05 3.82
C THR A 649 -16.83 16.13 3.82
N ALA A 650 -16.17 15.50 2.85
CA ALA A 650 -14.71 15.57 2.72
C ALA A 650 -14.21 17.00 2.49
N GLU A 651 -15.01 17.81 1.80
CA GLU A 651 -14.75 19.23 1.61
C GLU A 651 -14.85 20.00 2.93
N HIS A 652 -15.94 19.81 3.70
CA HIS A 652 -16.12 20.45 5.00
C HIS A 652 -15.09 20.02 6.02
N LEU A 653 -14.70 18.74 6.04
CA LEU A 653 -13.69 18.24 6.97
C LEU A 653 -12.30 18.80 6.66
N LYS A 654 -11.95 18.90 5.37
CA LYS A 654 -10.70 19.53 4.93
C LYS A 654 -10.69 21.02 5.28
N ALA A 655 -11.80 21.72 5.05
CA ALA A 655 -11.95 23.13 5.41
C ALA A 655 -11.84 23.33 6.93
N LEU A 656 -12.48 22.47 7.73
CA LEU A 656 -12.39 22.48 9.19
C LEU A 656 -10.94 22.31 9.67
N GLY A 657 -10.23 21.29 9.20
CA GLY A 657 -8.85 21.03 9.60
C GLY A 657 -7.90 22.19 9.25
N ALA A 658 -8.03 22.74 8.04
CA ALA A 658 -7.22 23.88 7.61
C ALA A 658 -7.54 25.15 8.42
N THR A 659 -8.82 25.38 8.72
CA THR A 659 -9.27 26.51 9.55
C THR A 659 -8.77 26.37 10.99
N LEU A 660 -8.89 25.19 11.60
CA LEU A 660 -8.39 24.92 12.95
C LEU A 660 -6.87 25.06 13.05
N ALA A 661 -6.11 24.55 12.08
CA ALA A 661 -4.66 24.75 12.01
C ALA A 661 -4.27 26.24 12.03
N ALA A 662 -5.02 27.07 11.28
CA ALA A 662 -4.82 28.52 11.30
C ALA A 662 -5.25 29.14 12.63
N MET A 663 -6.33 28.67 13.26
CA MET A 663 -6.77 29.13 14.59
C MET A 663 -5.77 28.80 15.70
N PHE A 664 -5.19 27.60 15.71
CA PHE A 664 -4.14 27.23 16.66
C PHE A 664 -2.91 28.12 16.50
N ALA A 665 -2.49 28.37 15.26
CA ALA A 665 -1.40 29.30 14.97
C ALA A 665 -1.73 30.74 15.38
N PHE A 666 -2.99 31.17 15.22
CA PHE A 666 -3.45 32.48 15.67
C PHE A 666 -3.34 32.61 17.19
N VAL A 667 -3.79 31.61 17.94
CA VAL A 667 -3.66 31.57 19.40
C VAL A 667 -2.17 31.55 19.81
N ASP A 668 -1.32 30.78 19.13
CA ASP A 668 0.13 30.79 19.40
C ASP A 668 0.74 32.19 19.24
N GLN A 669 0.39 32.89 18.14
CA GLN A 669 0.80 34.28 17.92
C GLN A 669 0.20 35.23 18.96
N TRP A 670 -1.03 34.99 19.40
CA TRP A 670 -1.69 35.78 20.43
C TRP A 670 -0.93 35.75 21.76
N TYR A 671 -0.51 34.55 22.17
CA TYR A 671 0.28 34.33 23.38
C TYR A 671 1.73 34.81 23.24
N ALA A 672 2.40 34.51 22.12
CA ALA A 672 3.81 34.88 21.91
C ALA A 672 4.01 36.37 21.61
N GLY A 673 3.06 37.01 20.92
CA GLY A 673 3.15 38.40 20.46
C GLY A 673 2.84 39.45 21.53
N GLY A 674 2.70 39.07 22.80
CA GLY A 674 2.39 39.96 23.91
C GLY A 674 0.98 40.57 23.87
N ARG A 675 0.10 40.12 22.97
CA ARG A 675 -1.28 40.62 22.81
C ARG A 675 -2.14 40.34 24.05
N VAL A 676 -1.86 39.23 24.73
CA VAL A 676 -2.43 38.89 26.04
C VAL A 676 -2.30 40.02 27.07
N SER A 677 -1.25 40.83 27.01
CA SER A 677 -0.97 41.92 27.96
C SER A 677 -1.54 43.28 27.55
N ARG A 678 -2.00 43.42 26.31
CA ARG A 678 -2.51 44.68 25.77
C ARG A 678 -4.05 44.69 25.85
N PRO A 679 -4.67 45.84 26.14
CA PRO A 679 -6.11 45.99 25.96
C PRO A 679 -6.44 45.92 24.46
N LEU A 680 -7.54 45.24 24.12
CA LEU A 680 -8.17 45.36 22.81
C LEU A 680 -9.09 46.58 22.79
N ALA A 681 -9.12 47.29 21.67
CA ALA A 681 -9.99 48.45 21.49
C ALA A 681 -11.45 48.06 21.22
N ASP A 682 -11.69 47.13 20.28
CA ASP A 682 -13.02 46.72 19.84
C ASP A 682 -13.00 45.37 19.08
N GLU A 683 -14.18 44.90 18.63
CA GLU A 683 -14.31 43.70 17.79
C GLU A 683 -13.55 43.82 16.45
N GLY A 684 -13.44 45.03 15.89
CA GLY A 684 -12.77 45.27 14.61
C GLY A 684 -11.26 45.04 14.67
N GLU A 685 -10.61 45.39 15.79
CA GLU A 685 -9.19 45.09 16.01
C GLU A 685 -8.93 43.58 16.08
N LEU A 686 -9.81 42.82 16.76
CA LEU A 686 -9.71 41.35 16.82
C LEU A 686 -9.86 40.74 15.43
N GLN A 687 -10.85 41.22 14.69
CA GLN A 687 -11.15 40.78 13.33
C GLN A 687 -9.95 40.97 12.39
N GLY A 688 -9.31 42.14 12.42
CA GLY A 688 -8.18 42.45 11.54
C GLY A 688 -7.01 41.50 11.75
N HIS A 689 -6.69 41.13 13.00
CA HIS A 689 -5.64 40.15 13.27
C HIS A 689 -6.01 38.74 12.81
N LEU A 690 -7.27 38.35 13.01
CA LEU A 690 -7.78 37.04 12.60
C LEU A 690 -7.74 36.89 11.08
N GLU A 691 -8.27 37.87 10.35
CA GLU A 691 -8.26 37.91 8.87
C GLU A 691 -6.84 37.86 8.31
N GLN A 692 -5.91 38.61 8.90
CA GLN A 692 -4.50 38.61 8.50
C GLN A 692 -3.87 37.23 8.70
N CYS A 693 -4.14 36.56 9.83
CA CYS A 693 -3.60 35.24 10.13
C CYS A 693 -4.12 34.18 9.13
N LEU A 694 -5.43 34.16 8.88
CA LEU A 694 -6.08 33.24 7.96
C LEU A 694 -5.55 33.40 6.52
N ARG A 695 -5.44 34.66 6.03
CA ARG A 695 -4.90 34.94 4.69
C ARG A 695 -3.42 34.62 4.56
N TYR A 696 -2.62 34.90 5.59
CA TYR A 696 -1.19 34.56 5.60
C TYR A 696 -0.96 33.04 5.48
N ARG A 697 -1.88 32.24 6.01
CA ARG A 697 -1.90 30.78 5.87
C ARG A 697 -2.46 30.29 4.53
N GLY A 698 -2.79 31.21 3.62
CA GLY A 698 -3.26 30.90 2.28
C GLY A 698 -4.73 30.50 2.20
N LEU A 699 -5.51 30.70 3.27
CA LEU A 699 -6.94 30.38 3.27
C LEU A 699 -7.73 31.44 2.50
N ARG A 700 -8.76 31.00 1.78
CA ARG A 700 -9.71 31.89 1.12
C ARG A 700 -10.66 32.46 2.16
N VAL A 701 -10.60 33.77 2.38
CA VAL A 701 -11.43 34.51 3.35
C VAL A 701 -12.27 35.56 2.65
N GLU A 702 -13.59 35.49 2.83
CA GLU A 702 -14.58 36.45 2.32
C GLU A 702 -15.28 37.14 3.50
N GLU A 703 -15.41 38.47 3.45
CA GLU A 703 -16.16 39.22 4.46
C GLU A 703 -17.66 38.93 4.35
N GLY A 704 -18.35 38.91 5.49
CA GLY A 704 -19.76 38.55 5.49
C GLY A 704 -20.66 39.48 4.71
N SER A 705 -20.29 40.75 4.60
CA SER A 705 -20.96 41.76 3.78
C SER A 705 -21.09 41.38 2.29
N VAL A 706 -20.20 40.53 1.78
CA VAL A 706 -20.15 40.09 0.38
C VAL A 706 -21.20 39.04 0.05
N VAL A 707 -21.67 38.28 1.05
CA VAL A 707 -22.67 37.20 0.89
C VAL A 707 -23.95 37.45 1.69
N GLY A 708 -24.16 38.69 2.15
CA GLY A 708 -25.38 39.13 2.85
C GLY A 708 -25.34 39.00 4.38
N GLY A 709 -24.19 38.70 4.98
CA GLY A 709 -23.90 38.64 6.42
C GLY A 709 -23.48 39.96 7.08
N GLY A 710 -23.09 39.90 8.36
CA GLY A 710 -22.56 41.05 9.09
C GLY A 710 -21.16 41.45 8.61
N LYS A 711 -20.77 42.72 8.81
CA LYS A 711 -19.46 43.25 8.38
C LYS A 711 -18.26 42.56 9.08
N LEU A 712 -18.50 41.89 10.20
CA LEU A 712 -17.49 41.24 11.03
C LEU A 712 -17.58 39.71 10.99
N ASP A 713 -18.40 39.12 10.11
CA ASP A 713 -18.40 37.67 9.91
C ASP A 713 -17.33 37.31 8.87
N LEU A 714 -16.55 36.23 9.09
CA LEU A 714 -15.60 35.71 8.10
C LEU A 714 -16.07 34.37 7.55
N PHE A 715 -16.09 34.28 6.23
CA PHE A 715 -16.34 33.03 5.51
C PHE A 715 -15.02 32.46 5.01
N VAL A 716 -14.66 31.29 5.53
CA VAL A 716 -13.39 30.63 5.24
C VAL A 716 -13.62 29.38 4.40
N GLU A 717 -12.88 29.25 3.30
CA GLU A 717 -13.01 28.12 2.34
C GLU A 717 -14.47 27.88 1.89
N ARG A 718 -15.28 28.94 1.86
CA ARG A 718 -16.71 28.95 1.48
C ARG A 718 -17.64 28.02 2.27
N SER A 719 -17.16 27.42 3.35
CA SER A 719 -17.89 26.38 4.10
C SER A 719 -17.84 26.57 5.60
N MET A 720 -16.87 27.32 6.13
CA MET A 720 -16.72 27.60 7.56
C MET A 720 -17.09 29.05 7.85
N LEU A 721 -17.92 29.27 8.87
CA LEU A 721 -18.22 30.60 9.40
C LEU A 721 -17.38 30.83 10.66
N ILE A 722 -16.66 31.96 10.70
CA ILE A 722 -16.01 32.46 11.92
C ILE A 722 -16.69 33.75 12.35
N GLU A 723 -17.16 33.77 13.58
CA GLU A 723 -17.67 34.96 14.26
C GLU A 723 -16.69 35.41 15.33
N ASN A 724 -16.45 36.70 15.44
CA ASN A 724 -15.77 37.29 16.58
C ASN A 724 -16.79 37.94 17.54
N LYS A 725 -16.48 37.89 18.83
CA LYS A 725 -17.22 38.58 19.90
C LYS A 725 -16.24 39.23 20.86
N PHE A 726 -16.65 40.37 21.42
CA PHE A 726 -15.87 41.09 22.42
C PHE A 726 -16.66 41.24 23.72
N GLU A 727 -16.11 40.69 24.80
CA GLU A 727 -16.68 40.75 26.15
C GLU A 727 -15.71 41.48 27.09
N GLY A 728 -16.26 42.20 28.08
CA GLY A 728 -15.47 42.89 29.10
C GLY A 728 -14.89 41.93 30.16
N ALA A 729 -14.79 42.38 31.42
CA ALA A 729 -14.33 41.53 32.51
C ALA A 729 -15.39 40.48 32.89
N VAL A 730 -15.09 39.20 32.68
CA VAL A 730 -16.00 38.07 32.95
C VAL A 730 -15.43 37.11 33.98
N LYS A 731 -16.31 36.50 34.80
CA LYS A 731 -15.92 35.55 35.87
C LYS A 731 -15.63 34.14 35.33
N ASN A 732 -16.32 33.74 34.27
CA ASN A 732 -16.11 32.45 33.58
C ASN A 732 -16.18 32.70 32.06
N PRO A 733 -15.03 32.73 31.35
CA PRO A 733 -14.97 32.96 29.91
C PRO A 733 -15.75 31.92 29.09
N ALA A 734 -15.85 30.67 29.57
CA ALA A 734 -16.61 29.62 28.91
C ALA A 734 -18.13 29.87 28.94
N ALA A 735 -18.63 30.66 29.90
CA ALA A 735 -20.06 30.95 30.10
C ALA A 735 -20.45 32.42 29.81
N ALA A 736 -19.48 33.26 29.42
CA ALA A 736 -19.57 34.72 29.37
C ALA A 736 -20.46 35.28 28.25
N ALA A 737 -20.33 34.77 27.02
CA ALA A 737 -21.07 35.23 25.85
C ALA A 737 -22.11 34.18 25.40
N PRO A 738 -23.32 34.59 24.96
CA PRO A 738 -24.27 33.67 24.34
C PRO A 738 -23.66 33.06 23.07
N ALA A 739 -23.99 31.78 22.81
CA ALA A 739 -23.66 31.05 21.56
C ALA A 739 -23.97 31.90 20.31
N ALA A 740 -23.30 31.62 19.17
CA ALA A 740 -23.43 32.32 17.89
C ALA A 740 -24.83 32.94 17.72
N GLY A 741 -24.90 34.26 17.54
CA GLY A 741 -26.16 35.01 17.61
C GLY A 741 -27.19 34.52 16.57
N MET A 742 -28.46 34.95 16.68
CA MET A 742 -29.50 34.56 15.71
C MET A 742 -29.14 34.87 14.24
N GLN A 743 -28.27 35.86 14.00
CA GLN A 743 -27.77 36.20 12.66
C GLN A 743 -26.79 35.16 12.12
N GLY A 744 -25.77 34.79 12.89
CA GLY A 744 -24.84 33.69 12.61
C GLY A 744 -25.52 32.38 12.23
N ARG A 745 -26.52 31.99 13.03
CA ARG A 745 -27.32 30.78 12.81
C ARG A 745 -28.18 30.82 11.54
N ARG A 746 -28.49 31.99 10.98
CA ARG A 746 -29.22 32.11 9.70
C ARG A 746 -28.28 31.94 8.50
N TYR A 747 -27.07 32.47 8.57
CA TYR A 747 -26.08 32.36 7.50
C TYR A 747 -25.42 30.98 7.45
N ALA A 748 -25.14 30.38 8.62
CA ALA A 748 -24.69 29.00 8.69
C ALA A 748 -25.68 28.04 8.02
N VAL A 749 -26.99 28.31 8.09
CA VAL A 749 -28.03 27.53 7.39
C VAL A 749 -28.05 27.83 5.89
N ALA A 750 -27.95 29.09 5.49
CA ALA A 750 -27.91 29.48 4.07
C ALA A 750 -26.67 28.94 3.33
N LEU A 751 -25.58 28.69 4.06
CA LEU A 751 -24.30 28.20 3.54
C LEU A 751 -24.06 26.72 3.80
N ASP A 752 -25.05 26.00 4.36
CA ASP A 752 -24.93 24.58 4.72
C ASP A 752 -23.73 24.27 5.64
N SER A 753 -23.33 25.24 6.46
CA SER A 753 -22.16 25.16 7.35
C SER A 753 -22.48 24.38 8.62
N GLN A 754 -21.92 23.18 8.73
CA GLN A 754 -22.13 22.29 9.87
C GLN A 754 -21.29 22.69 11.10
N VAL A 755 -20.21 23.45 10.93
CA VAL A 755 -19.35 23.91 12.02
C VAL A 755 -19.23 25.42 12.00
N VAL A 756 -19.49 26.05 13.15
CA VAL A 756 -19.28 27.48 13.36
C VAL A 756 -18.17 27.66 14.37
N ILE A 757 -17.21 28.54 14.06
CA ILE A 757 -16.14 28.90 14.98
C ILE A 757 -16.45 30.26 15.58
N VAL A 758 -16.36 30.38 16.91
CA VAL A 758 -16.58 31.64 17.62
C VAL A 758 -15.32 32.03 18.36
N VAL A 759 -14.77 33.20 18.07
CA VAL A 759 -13.58 33.76 18.72
C VAL A 759 -14.03 34.84 19.70
N VAL A 760 -13.82 34.62 20.99
CA VAL A 760 -14.25 35.54 22.06
C VAL A 760 -13.02 36.17 22.72
N GLY A 761 -12.84 37.47 22.54
CA GLY A 761 -11.87 38.23 23.33
C GLY A 761 -12.45 38.61 24.69
N TYR A 762 -11.74 38.37 25.79
CA TYR A 762 -12.19 38.74 27.14
C TYR A 762 -11.07 39.37 28.00
N ASP A 763 -11.44 40.29 28.90
CA ASP A 763 -10.50 40.94 29.84
C ASP A 763 -10.15 39.96 30.98
N ALA A 764 -8.88 39.53 31.01
CA ALA A 764 -8.40 38.47 31.90
C ALA A 764 -7.96 38.94 33.30
N LYS A 765 -8.15 40.22 33.65
CA LYS A 765 -7.73 40.79 34.96
C LYS A 765 -8.15 39.97 36.19
N ASN A 766 -9.28 39.25 36.13
CA ASN A 766 -9.88 38.55 37.28
C ASN A 766 -9.86 37.01 37.19
N VAL A 767 -9.34 36.41 36.11
CA VAL A 767 -9.47 34.95 35.83
C VAL A 767 -8.12 34.24 35.68
N GLY A 768 -7.03 34.99 35.49
CA GLY A 768 -5.71 34.41 35.21
C GLY A 768 -5.56 33.96 33.75
N LEU A 769 -4.35 33.55 33.36
CA LEU A 769 -4.05 33.13 31.99
C LEU A 769 -4.26 31.62 31.83
N PRO A 770 -5.25 31.17 31.04
CA PRO A 770 -5.46 29.74 30.79
C PRO A 770 -4.31 29.15 29.95
N SER A 771 -4.16 27.83 29.99
CA SER A 771 -3.35 27.11 29.00
C SER A 771 -4.00 27.23 27.62
N LYS A 772 -3.22 27.05 26.55
CA LYS A 772 -3.74 27.13 25.18
C LYS A 772 -4.87 26.11 24.92
N PRO A 773 -4.77 24.83 25.33
CA PRO A 773 -5.88 23.88 25.19
C PRO A 773 -7.16 24.32 25.90
N ALA A 774 -7.04 24.90 27.11
CA ALA A 774 -8.18 25.38 27.89
C ALA A 774 -8.92 26.59 27.28
N CYS A 775 -8.37 27.19 26.21
CA CYS A 775 -9.04 28.25 25.46
C CYS A 775 -10.07 27.70 24.47
N VAL A 776 -10.10 26.39 24.22
CA VAL A 776 -10.98 25.76 23.23
C VAL A 776 -12.11 25.03 23.94
N THR A 777 -13.35 25.27 23.53
CA THR A 777 -14.53 24.57 24.04
C THR A 777 -15.50 24.25 22.92
N VAL A 778 -16.26 23.16 23.03
CA VAL A 778 -17.26 22.77 22.02
C VAL A 778 -18.67 22.77 22.61
N SER A 779 -19.60 23.48 21.98
CA SER A 779 -20.97 23.64 22.45
C SER A 779 -22.01 23.34 21.36
N ASP A 780 -23.25 23.08 21.79
CA ASP A 780 -24.38 22.85 20.89
C ASP A 780 -24.93 24.17 20.32
N ILE A 781 -25.20 24.18 19.02
CA ILE A 781 -25.99 25.24 18.41
C ILE A 781 -27.46 24.92 18.67
N LYS A 782 -28.09 25.56 19.66
CA LYS A 782 -29.52 25.37 19.97
C LYS A 782 -30.43 25.76 18.77
N ARG A 783 -30.77 24.79 17.93
CA ARG A 783 -31.83 24.78 16.90
C ARG A 783 -32.20 23.33 16.52
N ASP A 784 -33.36 23.12 15.91
CA ASP A 784 -33.99 21.81 15.66
C ASP A 784 -33.23 20.87 14.68
N ASP A 785 -32.17 21.32 14.00
CA ASP A 785 -31.37 20.50 13.06
C ASP A 785 -30.15 19.88 13.76
N ARG A 786 -30.29 18.66 14.27
CA ARG A 786 -29.36 17.92 15.15
C ARG A 786 -27.98 17.53 14.56
N ASN A 787 -27.34 18.37 13.74
CA ASN A 787 -26.04 18.08 13.12
C ASN A 787 -25.16 19.34 12.94
N ARG A 788 -24.97 20.11 14.01
CA ARG A 788 -24.08 21.29 14.01
C ARG A 788 -23.28 21.41 15.30
N ALA A 789 -22.04 21.89 15.19
CA ALA A 789 -21.17 22.16 16.34
C ALA A 789 -20.68 23.60 16.34
N GLU A 790 -20.60 24.21 17.52
CA GLU A 790 -19.90 25.47 17.76
C GLU A 790 -18.55 25.16 18.42
N ILE A 791 -17.45 25.59 17.80
CA ILE A 791 -16.10 25.52 18.38
C ILE A 791 -15.72 26.93 18.82
N ARG A 792 -15.49 27.12 20.10
CA ARG A 792 -15.20 28.42 20.70
C ARG A 792 -13.73 28.53 21.06
N PHE A 793 -13.09 29.62 20.66
CA PHE A 793 -11.76 30.05 21.07
C PHE A 793 -11.87 31.27 21.99
N SER A 794 -11.60 31.09 23.29
CA SER A 794 -11.62 32.15 24.30
C SER A 794 -10.21 32.74 24.46
N LEU A 795 -10.02 33.97 23.97
CA LEU A 795 -8.73 34.65 23.95
C LEU A 795 -8.62 35.70 25.06
N PRO A 796 -7.70 35.54 26.01
CA PRO A 796 -7.47 36.54 27.05
C PRO A 796 -6.76 37.78 26.51
N TYR A 797 -7.14 38.96 26.99
CA TYR A 797 -6.42 40.21 26.80
C TYR A 797 -6.33 41.00 28.12
N GLY A 798 -5.43 41.98 28.19
CA GLY A 798 -5.27 42.84 29.37
C GLY A 798 -4.83 42.13 30.66
N ALA A 799 -4.27 40.92 30.59
CA ALA A 799 -3.75 40.21 31.76
C ALA A 799 -2.49 40.92 32.33
N PRO A 800 -2.35 41.03 33.66
CA PRO A 800 -1.16 41.60 34.28
C PRO A 800 0.05 40.70 34.00
N VAL A 801 1.09 41.26 33.35
CA VAL A 801 2.35 40.55 33.10
C VAL A 801 3.07 40.31 34.43
N PRO A 802 3.47 39.08 34.79
CA PRO A 802 4.31 38.85 35.95
C PRO A 802 5.64 39.59 35.77
N SER A 803 5.95 40.53 36.64
CA SER A 803 7.27 41.15 36.65
C SER A 803 8.32 40.09 37.01
N ARG A 804 9.22 39.80 36.06
CA ARG A 804 10.47 38.99 36.12
C ARG A 804 10.41 37.61 35.50
N VAL A 805 10.87 37.52 34.25
CA VAL A 805 11.98 36.63 33.88
C VAL A 805 12.97 37.48 33.07
N LYS A 806 14.20 37.61 33.56
CA LYS A 806 15.31 38.20 32.82
C LYS A 806 15.67 37.26 31.66
N PRO A 807 15.99 37.76 30.46
CA PRO A 807 16.59 36.93 29.43
C PRO A 807 18.05 36.69 29.80
N ASP A 808 18.35 35.52 30.36
CA ASP A 808 19.70 34.95 30.36
C ASP A 808 19.59 33.41 30.48
N GLN A 809 20.14 32.74 29.46
CA GLN A 809 20.56 31.33 29.39
C GLN A 809 19.49 30.23 29.25
N ALA A 810 19.18 29.88 27.99
CA ALA A 810 19.24 28.52 27.43
C ALA A 810 19.20 28.59 25.90
#